data_AF-A0AAD7XEC7-F1
#
_entry.id   AF-A0AAD7XEC7-F1
#
_cell.length_a   1.000
_cell.length_b   1.000
_cell.length_c   1.000
_cell.angle_alpha   90.00
_cell.angle_beta   90.00
_cell.angle_gamma   90.00
#
_symmetry.space_group_name_H-M   'P 1'
#
loop_
_entity.id
_entity.type
_entity.pdbx_description
1 polymer ?
#
loop_
_entity_poly.entity_id
_entity_poly.type
_entity_poly.pdbx_seq_one_letter_code
_entity_poly.pdbx_strand_id
1 'polypeptide(L)'
;MAARRSCSCLVKQSESAIGADGELALEVCEEGVELLEALEAPPVVISVAGMYRTGKSFFLNRLGGGRPELGVGSTTEPHTRGIWIWHVPAAAAAAPPLILMDTEGLASSDRDESYDAKIFSLALLLSSYVVLNVVGVIDDATIERLHVVTQVATSIIVSERDGGSVSEHFPPLVVLVRDFALRPTKDGAPLGDNEYLEEALRDREDRRRPRRNQTRKTLRTVFPSRACCTLVRPVSDEDALRRAANLSDDELRPEFVEKLARLKAAILEGCGEENVAPRADIKRVLGHACGGATLAALTRKHVDAINSGAAPSIAGAWEAASRDVCARAVEAAEDAYAPDLPADGTLPAHAERPLNRTADVDALHRDAVLRAVAVFEARAVAPARNEARDRLDRRLAARAESLAADVVARSVAACVDDDPAPVPALDDPEEAGFVEATTDFLERRISRLESIARGPRRDAFLKRARFDAERAAVATCASRVSRLHAARRTAERERREAAIDAASERTRAAEERANWQATRADNAEAAARAATDELRAARRELLDEAAEIDSLRERAASLARERLAVGAAAHALGRLVAAVEAADARDADARRHAAELGELAFRVKDETRRSLLDEADHQQQQQPKEFFAPLGKLWAVGRDKVASVAEHSMSSTLLVLNVAACLSGFLFGYDTGVVSGAVEDVQKTLRLSTHATETAVAATPFGACVFSLVAAPLNALIGRRSTLLIAALSYTLGAVLVGSAWNLSSLVAGRTGLGVGVGLGSMTVPIFIAEVAPADRRGRMVTLYDMNIVFGQVVAGVVNGAALYANRGAWRFTMGAAALPAIIQGGLLLGLPESPRWLLHAGRRDAAIDALKRVRVSGDRAVVPGAVASELAAIELLVSKEREARRAEMIDSKFFFSWHNNPWAAVARTPARRRALAVGVAIMVVQALSGINAIMYYGASIARQVGLKRKQAVWTAAVFDVAQLCGVIASIARMDSDGRRTLALRSTSGVCVALFAMAACSPPSAIKTSIGVLLACIFYLFLFGSGLSGVAWTLNSEIHPLVTRSHAQSLAVSTNWACNFAISYFFLSVSTTAGPAVAFSAFLAASLAGLLWLFCFLPETKGVSLEHLELRFERPLSKHAALPMVTPLADEGGGGGIPAAPCKPHHPLHLDDHDDDDHHHHHQYQGESKRGDVPRHHQRRNSDENFVEVELV
;
A
#
# COMPACT_ATOMS: atom_id res chain seq x y z
N MET A 1 1.10 -23.39 51.45
CA MET A 1 0.75 -23.36 52.89
C MET A 1 1.13 -21.99 53.44
N ALA A 2 0.19 -21.05 53.40
CA ALA A 2 0.31 -19.70 53.96
C ALA A 2 -1.12 -19.20 54.19
N ALA A 3 -1.39 -18.57 55.33
CA ALA A 3 -2.67 -17.90 55.53
C ALA A 3 -2.65 -16.61 54.71
N ARG A 4 -3.48 -16.52 53.65
CA ARG A 4 -3.66 -15.27 52.90
C ARG A 4 -4.11 -14.19 53.89
N ARG A 5 -3.32 -13.13 54.06
CA ARG A 5 -3.69 -11.98 54.87
C ARG A 5 -4.93 -11.33 54.24
N SER A 6 -5.98 -11.16 55.04
CA SER A 6 -7.21 -10.48 54.65
C SER A 6 -7.02 -8.96 54.53
N CYS A 7 -6.07 -8.39 55.28
CA CYS A 7 -5.72 -6.98 55.29
C CYS A 7 -4.24 -6.79 54.91
N SER A 8 -3.92 -5.76 54.12
CA SER A 8 -2.54 -5.42 53.69
C SER A 8 -2.42 -3.93 53.33
N CYS A 9 -1.20 -3.40 53.37
CA CYS A 9 -0.92 -2.06 52.84
C CYS A 9 -0.96 -2.09 51.31
N LEU A 10 -1.53 -1.06 50.67
CA LEU A 10 -1.60 -0.91 49.22
C LEU A 10 -0.67 0.20 48.71
N VAL A 11 -0.59 1.33 49.43
CA VAL A 11 0.31 2.45 49.11
C VAL A 11 0.91 2.97 50.41
N LYS A 12 2.22 3.23 50.42
CA LYS A 12 2.95 3.89 51.51
C LYS A 12 3.76 5.07 50.96
N GLN A 13 4.33 5.88 51.85
CA GLN A 13 5.40 6.79 51.49
C GLN A 13 6.74 6.03 51.41
N SER A 14 7.58 6.36 50.43
CA SER A 14 8.91 5.77 50.30
C SER A 14 9.88 6.34 51.35
N GLU A 15 10.84 5.52 51.77
CA GLU A 15 11.86 5.90 52.76
C GLU A 15 13.09 6.56 52.12
N SER A 16 13.21 6.54 50.78
CA SER A 16 14.39 7.05 50.07
C SER A 16 14.14 7.65 48.68
N ALA A 17 13.03 7.33 48.01
CA ALA A 17 12.71 7.90 46.70
C ALA A 17 12.07 9.30 46.84
N ILE A 18 12.55 10.26 46.04
CA ILE A 18 12.03 11.63 45.97
C ILE A 18 11.26 11.78 44.65
N GLY A 19 10.07 12.40 44.69
CA GLY A 19 9.23 12.71 43.55
C GLY A 19 9.72 13.90 42.74
N ALA A 20 9.09 14.15 41.58
CA ALA A 20 9.41 15.29 40.71
C ALA A 20 9.10 16.66 41.35
N ASP A 21 8.35 16.68 42.45
CA ASP A 21 8.00 17.83 43.28
C ASP A 21 8.98 18.11 44.43
N GLY A 22 9.94 17.21 44.68
CA GLY A 22 10.92 17.33 45.76
C GLY A 22 10.48 16.72 47.10
N GLU A 23 9.29 16.14 47.20
CA GLU A 23 8.82 15.39 48.38
C GLU A 23 9.19 13.90 48.30
N LEU A 24 9.05 13.16 49.41
CA LEU A 24 9.15 11.70 49.37
C LEU A 24 8.01 11.09 48.54
N ALA A 25 8.38 10.29 47.54
CA ALA A 25 7.47 9.65 46.61
C ALA A 25 6.54 8.62 47.27
N LEU A 26 5.43 8.29 46.62
CA LEU A 26 4.55 7.19 47.01
C LEU A 26 5.00 5.86 46.39
N GLU A 27 4.88 4.78 47.13
CA GLU A 27 5.31 3.43 46.75
C GLU A 27 4.13 2.45 46.85
N VAL A 28 3.86 1.71 45.78
CA VAL A 28 2.83 0.67 45.76
C VAL A 28 3.37 -0.59 46.43
N CYS A 29 2.61 -1.15 47.37
CA CYS A 29 2.99 -2.35 48.10
C CYS A 29 2.50 -3.61 47.38
N GLU A 30 3.41 -4.51 47.04
CA GLU A 30 3.09 -5.75 46.31
C GLU A 30 2.11 -6.66 47.09
N GLU A 31 2.20 -6.74 48.43
CA GLU A 31 1.23 -7.50 49.25
C GLU A 31 -0.23 -7.03 49.00
N GLY A 32 -0.45 -5.72 48.82
CA GLY A 32 -1.76 -5.16 48.49
C GLY A 32 -2.16 -5.39 47.03
N VAL A 33 -1.20 -5.46 46.11
CA VAL A 33 -1.48 -5.79 44.71
C VAL A 33 -1.86 -7.26 44.55
N GLU A 34 -1.14 -8.20 45.18
CA GLU A 34 -1.50 -9.62 45.18
C GLU A 34 -2.91 -9.86 45.73
N LEU A 35 -3.30 -9.12 46.77
CA LEU A 35 -4.63 -9.17 47.37
C LEU A 35 -5.73 -8.68 46.40
N LEU A 36 -5.45 -7.65 45.59
CA LEU A 36 -6.36 -7.19 44.54
C LEU A 36 -6.38 -8.11 43.31
N GLU A 37 -5.24 -8.61 42.85
CA GLU A 37 -5.17 -9.52 41.68
C GLU A 37 -5.80 -10.90 41.96
N ALA A 38 -5.93 -11.29 43.23
CA ALA A 38 -6.66 -12.49 43.67
C ALA A 38 -8.20 -12.38 43.61
N LEU A 39 -8.78 -11.25 43.18
CA LEU A 39 -10.23 -11.03 43.13
C LEU A 39 -10.82 -11.46 41.76
N GLU A 40 -11.57 -12.56 41.77
CA GLU A 40 -12.20 -13.15 40.57
C GLU A 40 -13.38 -12.32 40.00
N ALA A 41 -13.91 -11.35 40.76
CA ALA A 41 -15.03 -10.52 40.37
C ALA A 41 -14.81 -9.02 40.71
N PRO A 42 -15.43 -8.07 39.99
CA PRO A 42 -15.31 -6.63 40.27
C PRO A 42 -15.71 -6.27 41.71
N PRO A 43 -14.82 -5.67 42.52
CA PRO A 43 -15.11 -5.36 43.91
C PRO A 43 -15.96 -4.10 44.10
N VAL A 44 -16.69 -4.05 45.20
CA VAL A 44 -17.16 -2.81 45.83
C VAL A 44 -16.00 -2.26 46.66
N VAL A 45 -15.64 -0.98 46.49
CA VAL A 45 -14.47 -0.37 47.16
C VAL A 45 -14.92 0.85 47.96
N ILE A 46 -14.98 0.70 49.28
CA ILE A 46 -15.42 1.75 50.21
C ILE A 46 -14.20 2.32 50.93
N SER A 47 -13.87 3.59 50.69
CA SER A 47 -12.86 4.29 51.50
C SER A 47 -13.47 5.12 52.63
N VAL A 48 -12.72 5.28 53.71
CA VAL A 48 -13.03 6.23 54.78
C VAL A 48 -11.88 7.21 54.91
N ALA A 49 -12.11 8.44 54.45
CA ALA A 49 -11.17 9.54 54.51
C ALA A 49 -11.59 10.58 55.57
N GLY A 50 -10.65 11.40 56.03
CA GLY A 50 -10.93 12.43 57.03
C GLY A 50 -9.74 12.71 57.94
N MET A 51 -9.92 13.67 58.85
CA MET A 51 -8.87 14.16 59.74
C MET A 51 -8.26 13.04 60.59
N TYR A 52 -7.00 13.21 61.03
CA TYR A 52 -6.37 12.30 61.99
C TYR A 52 -7.16 12.20 63.31
N ARG A 53 -7.02 11.04 64.01
CA ARG A 53 -7.67 10.72 65.31
C ARG A 53 -9.22 10.75 65.34
N THR A 54 -9.89 10.72 64.19
CA THR A 54 -11.38 10.78 64.09
C THR A 54 -12.10 9.41 64.15
N GLY A 55 -11.39 8.30 64.34
CA GLY A 55 -12.00 6.97 64.49
C GLY A 55 -12.36 6.24 63.18
N LYS A 56 -11.67 6.56 62.06
CA LYS A 56 -11.90 5.95 60.73
C LYS A 56 -11.81 4.42 60.74
N SER A 57 -10.68 3.87 61.21
CA SER A 57 -10.41 2.43 61.30
C SER A 57 -11.39 1.69 62.21
N PHE A 58 -11.86 2.35 63.30
CA PHE A 58 -12.92 1.83 64.16
C PHE A 58 -14.26 1.68 63.43
N PHE A 59 -14.64 2.67 62.62
CA PHE A 59 -15.85 2.58 61.77
C PHE A 59 -15.72 1.47 60.72
N LEU A 60 -14.57 1.35 60.05
CA LEU A 60 -14.32 0.28 59.07
C LEU A 60 -14.39 -1.11 59.70
N ASN A 61 -13.75 -1.34 60.85
CA ASN A 61 -13.83 -2.61 61.57
C ASN A 61 -15.28 -3.01 61.90
N ARG A 62 -16.13 -2.07 62.37
CA ARG A 62 -17.56 -2.33 62.59
C ARG A 62 -18.32 -2.61 61.29
N LEU A 63 -18.06 -1.84 60.23
CA LEU A 63 -18.67 -2.03 58.91
C LEU A 63 -18.39 -3.43 58.36
N GLY A 64 -17.13 -3.90 58.42
CA GLY A 64 -16.70 -5.22 57.97
C GLY A 64 -17.05 -6.41 58.89
N GLY A 65 -17.67 -6.19 60.06
CA GLY A 65 -18.17 -7.28 60.92
C GLY A 65 -17.68 -7.30 62.38
N GLY A 66 -17.09 -6.21 62.87
CA GLY A 66 -16.78 -6.00 64.29
C GLY A 66 -15.45 -6.58 64.77
N ARG A 67 -14.73 -7.36 63.95
CA ARG A 67 -13.38 -7.84 64.29
C ARG A 67 -12.33 -6.76 64.00
N PRO A 68 -11.36 -6.49 64.89
CA PRO A 68 -10.32 -5.51 64.65
C PRO A 68 -9.21 -6.06 63.76
N GLU A 69 -9.38 -5.98 62.44
CA GLU A 69 -8.33 -6.32 61.45
C GLU A 69 -7.54 -5.09 60.98
N LEU A 70 -8.14 -3.89 61.02
CA LEU A 70 -7.43 -2.61 60.88
C LEU A 70 -6.99 -2.12 62.27
N GLY A 71 -5.70 -1.80 62.43
CA GLY A 71 -5.13 -1.36 63.71
C GLY A 71 -5.67 0.02 64.15
N VAL A 72 -6.33 0.07 65.30
CA VAL A 72 -6.92 1.29 65.85
C VAL A 72 -5.96 1.94 66.86
N GLY A 73 -5.47 3.13 66.52
CA GLY A 73 -4.61 3.93 67.41
C GLY A 73 -5.35 4.55 68.60
N SER A 74 -4.58 5.01 69.59
CA SER A 74 -5.08 5.80 70.71
C SER A 74 -5.48 7.21 70.28
N THR A 75 -6.19 7.94 71.16
CA THR A 75 -6.54 9.36 70.93
C THR A 75 -5.33 10.31 70.84
N THR A 76 -4.11 9.82 71.02
CA THR A 76 -2.88 10.65 71.07
C THR A 76 -1.88 10.38 69.94
N GLU A 77 -2.00 9.31 69.15
CA GLU A 77 -0.99 8.93 68.14
C GLU A 77 -1.59 8.57 66.77
N PRO A 78 -0.99 9.00 65.64
CA PRO A 78 -1.44 8.63 64.30
C PRO A 78 -0.95 7.21 63.93
N HIS A 79 -1.89 6.29 63.68
CA HIS A 79 -1.60 4.86 63.51
C HIS A 79 -1.58 4.38 62.06
N THR A 80 -2.64 4.67 61.27
CA THR A 80 -2.69 4.33 59.83
C THR A 80 -1.76 5.27 59.04
N ARG A 81 -0.76 4.71 58.36
CA ARG A 81 0.09 5.41 57.38
C ARG A 81 -0.17 4.91 55.97
N GLY A 82 -0.22 5.82 55.00
CA GLY A 82 -0.53 5.52 53.60
C GLY A 82 -2.00 5.11 53.37
N ILE A 83 -2.20 4.08 52.55
CA ILE A 83 -3.51 3.49 52.22
C ILE A 83 -3.46 1.99 52.50
N TRP A 84 -4.40 1.50 53.31
CA TRP A 84 -4.56 0.09 53.67
C TRP A 84 -5.86 -0.45 53.10
N ILE A 85 -5.86 -1.71 52.70
CA ILE A 85 -7.04 -2.42 52.18
C ILE A 85 -7.32 -3.69 52.97
N TRP A 86 -8.61 -3.97 53.17
CA TRP A 86 -9.13 -5.16 53.82
C TRP A 86 -10.19 -5.80 52.94
N HIS A 87 -9.99 -7.06 52.55
CA HIS A 87 -10.99 -7.86 51.85
C HIS A 87 -11.89 -8.55 52.88
N VAL A 88 -13.14 -8.10 52.95
CA VAL A 88 -14.18 -8.68 53.79
C VAL A 88 -14.82 -9.86 53.04
N PRO A 89 -14.79 -11.09 53.58
CA PRO A 89 -15.38 -12.25 52.91
C PRO A 89 -16.89 -12.08 52.67
N ALA A 90 -17.33 -12.35 51.44
CA ALA A 90 -18.74 -12.27 51.07
C ALA A 90 -19.58 -13.31 51.82
N ALA A 91 -20.67 -12.87 52.47
CA ALA A 91 -21.58 -13.74 53.22
C ALA A 91 -22.40 -14.70 52.34
N ALA A 92 -22.46 -14.46 51.03
CA ALA A 92 -23.10 -15.31 50.04
C ALA A 92 -22.23 -15.40 48.78
N ALA A 93 -22.12 -16.59 48.18
CA ALA A 93 -21.22 -16.89 47.06
C ALA A 93 -21.51 -16.16 45.73
N ALA A 94 -22.56 -15.33 45.67
CA ALA A 94 -22.95 -14.54 44.51
C ALA A 94 -22.90 -13.02 44.76
N ALA A 95 -22.44 -12.57 45.93
CA ALA A 95 -22.24 -11.15 46.21
C ALA A 95 -20.86 -10.67 45.71
N PRO A 96 -20.72 -9.42 45.24
CA PRO A 96 -19.43 -8.88 44.80
C PRO A 96 -18.44 -8.78 45.99
N PRO A 97 -17.12 -8.95 45.77
CA PRO A 97 -16.12 -8.80 46.83
C PRO A 97 -16.15 -7.40 47.45
N LEU A 98 -16.06 -7.32 48.78
CA LEU A 98 -16.03 -6.04 49.50
C LEU A 98 -14.60 -5.70 49.92
N ILE A 99 -14.08 -4.59 49.38
CA ILE A 99 -12.80 -4.00 49.79
C ILE A 99 -13.09 -2.75 50.64
N LEU A 100 -12.63 -2.78 51.88
CA LEU A 100 -12.64 -1.65 52.80
C LEU A 100 -11.26 -0.99 52.80
N MET A 101 -11.21 0.33 52.60
CA MET A 101 -9.98 1.10 52.42
C MET A 101 -9.82 2.17 53.52
N ASP A 102 -8.83 1.99 54.41
CA ASP A 102 -8.48 2.99 55.43
C ASP A 102 -7.36 3.90 54.91
N THR A 103 -7.52 5.21 55.08
CA THR A 103 -6.52 6.20 54.68
C THR A 103 -5.75 6.72 55.89
N GLU A 104 -4.57 7.28 55.65
CA GLU A 104 -3.91 8.19 56.60
C GLU A 104 -4.83 9.38 56.98
N GLY A 105 -4.53 10.02 58.11
CA GLY A 105 -5.36 11.06 58.70
C GLY A 105 -4.97 12.46 58.26
N LEU A 106 -5.87 13.13 57.51
CA LEU A 106 -5.61 14.46 56.95
C LEU A 106 -5.27 15.50 58.03
N ALA A 107 -4.39 16.43 57.70
CA ALA A 107 -3.87 17.54 58.48
C ALA A 107 -3.26 17.13 59.83
N SER A 108 -2.48 16.04 59.85
CA SER A 108 -1.61 15.71 60.98
C SER A 108 -0.55 16.81 61.19
N SER A 109 -0.11 17.03 62.43
CA SER A 109 0.78 18.14 62.81
C SER A 109 2.18 18.10 62.21
N ASP A 110 2.56 16.97 61.60
CA ASP A 110 3.95 16.61 61.32
C ASP A 110 4.22 16.46 59.80
N ARG A 111 3.27 16.87 58.94
CA ARG A 111 3.26 16.59 57.48
C ARG A 111 2.77 17.77 56.65
N ASP A 112 3.11 17.75 55.36
CA ASP A 112 2.73 18.74 54.35
C ASP A 112 1.29 18.54 53.83
N GLU A 113 0.57 19.62 53.55
CA GLU A 113 -0.77 19.59 52.95
C GLU A 113 -0.76 18.88 51.57
N SER A 114 0.37 18.92 50.86
CA SER A 114 0.61 18.23 49.59
C SER A 114 0.50 16.70 49.72
N TYR A 115 1.10 16.10 50.75
CA TYR A 115 1.05 14.65 50.97
C TYR A 115 -0.39 14.17 51.25
N ASP A 116 -1.12 14.90 52.08
CA ASP A 116 -2.53 14.62 52.38
C ASP A 116 -3.42 14.72 51.13
N ALA A 117 -3.15 15.70 50.26
CA ALA A 117 -3.82 15.82 48.96
C ALA A 117 -3.55 14.60 48.06
N LYS A 118 -2.31 14.07 48.03
CA LYS A 118 -1.95 12.87 47.24
C LYS A 118 -2.66 11.61 47.74
N ILE A 119 -2.68 11.37 49.06
CA ILE A 119 -3.38 10.23 49.67
C ILE A 119 -4.89 10.33 49.43
N PHE A 120 -5.49 11.51 49.59
CA PHE A 120 -6.92 11.71 49.32
C PHE A 120 -7.26 11.53 47.84
N SER A 121 -6.40 11.97 46.91
CA SER A 121 -6.54 11.76 45.46
C SER A 121 -6.65 10.29 45.11
N LEU A 122 -5.74 9.46 45.64
CA LEU A 122 -5.73 8.01 45.39
C LEU A 122 -6.96 7.32 45.99
N ALA A 123 -7.35 7.65 47.22
CA ALA A 123 -8.55 7.11 47.83
C ALA A 123 -9.80 7.42 46.99
N LEU A 124 -9.94 8.67 46.53
CA LEU A 124 -11.06 9.13 45.71
C LEU A 124 -11.10 8.46 44.33
N LEU A 125 -9.94 8.30 43.67
CA LEU A 125 -9.82 7.67 42.35
C LEU A 125 -10.09 6.15 42.38
N LEU A 126 -9.63 5.45 43.41
CA LEU A 126 -9.75 3.99 43.51
C LEU A 126 -11.12 3.53 44.05
N SER A 127 -11.80 4.34 44.85
CA SER A 127 -13.08 3.97 45.49
C SER A 127 -14.27 3.91 44.54
N SER A 128 -15.23 3.02 44.83
CA SER A 128 -16.61 3.09 44.30
C SER A 128 -17.55 3.85 45.25
N TYR A 129 -17.14 4.06 46.50
CA TYR A 129 -17.88 4.79 47.53
C TYR A 129 -16.91 5.50 48.49
N VAL A 130 -17.19 6.76 48.86
CA VAL A 130 -16.31 7.54 49.75
C VAL A 130 -17.08 8.03 50.96
N VAL A 131 -16.59 7.67 52.14
CA VAL A 131 -17.08 8.16 53.43
C VAL A 131 -16.10 9.22 53.95
N LEU A 132 -16.60 10.43 54.14
CA LEU A 132 -15.86 11.58 54.67
C LEU A 132 -16.19 11.75 56.16
N ASN A 133 -15.26 11.31 57.02
CA ASN A 133 -15.44 11.24 58.46
C ASN A 133 -15.07 12.58 59.13
N VAL A 134 -16.09 13.22 59.70
CA VAL A 134 -16.05 14.53 60.38
C VAL A 134 -16.41 14.32 61.86
N VAL A 135 -15.87 15.13 62.78
CA VAL A 135 -16.21 15.06 64.22
C VAL A 135 -16.83 16.39 64.66
N GLY A 136 -17.90 16.32 65.47
CA GLY A 136 -18.60 17.48 66.01
C GLY A 136 -19.73 17.94 65.09
N VAL A 137 -19.51 19.04 64.35
CA VAL A 137 -20.54 19.72 63.55
C VAL A 137 -19.95 20.28 62.25
N ILE A 138 -20.76 20.37 61.19
CA ILE A 138 -20.36 20.97 59.92
C ILE A 138 -20.46 22.49 60.02
N ASP A 139 -19.44 23.10 60.61
CA ASP A 139 -19.30 24.55 60.77
C ASP A 139 -18.42 25.20 59.69
N ASP A 140 -18.23 26.51 59.77
CA ASP A 140 -17.42 27.27 58.80
C ASP A 140 -15.92 26.92 58.88
N ALA A 141 -15.40 26.47 60.03
CA ALA A 141 -14.02 25.95 60.14
C ALA A 141 -13.88 24.56 59.53
N THR A 142 -14.89 23.70 59.68
CA THR A 142 -14.96 22.39 59.02
C THR A 142 -15.02 22.55 57.50
N ILE A 143 -15.87 23.45 56.98
CA ILE A 143 -15.91 23.76 55.54
C ILE A 143 -14.56 24.31 55.04
N GLU A 144 -13.81 25.06 55.85
CA GLU A 144 -12.47 25.53 55.48
C GLU A 144 -11.43 24.39 55.44
N ARG A 145 -11.51 23.40 56.35
CA ARG A 145 -10.69 22.16 56.28
C ARG A 145 -11.04 21.28 55.09
N LEU A 146 -12.32 21.22 54.69
CA LEU A 146 -12.76 20.50 53.48
C LEU A 146 -12.30 21.16 52.16
N HIS A 147 -11.55 22.26 52.22
CA HIS A 147 -10.96 22.84 51.02
C HIS A 147 -9.96 21.89 50.32
N VAL A 148 -9.16 21.12 51.07
CA VAL A 148 -8.21 20.13 50.51
C VAL A 148 -8.94 19.10 49.64
N VAL A 149 -10.08 18.59 50.13
CA VAL A 149 -10.98 17.68 49.38
C VAL A 149 -11.42 18.30 48.06
N THR A 150 -11.78 19.60 48.05
CA THR A 150 -12.20 20.28 46.81
C THR A 150 -11.05 20.58 45.86
N GLN A 151 -9.87 20.94 46.38
CA GLN A 151 -8.67 21.20 45.58
C GLN A 151 -8.22 19.94 44.83
N VAL A 152 -8.13 18.81 45.55
CA VAL A 152 -7.88 17.49 44.97
C VAL A 152 -8.89 17.16 43.89
N ALA A 153 -10.19 17.26 44.19
CA ALA A 153 -11.25 16.91 43.25
C ALA A 153 -11.23 17.75 41.96
N THR A 154 -10.79 19.02 42.04
CA THR A 154 -10.59 19.88 40.85
C THR A 154 -9.27 19.66 40.10
N SER A 155 -8.31 18.94 40.69
CA SER A 155 -7.01 18.64 40.05
C SER A 155 -7.02 17.37 39.21
N ILE A 156 -8.02 16.51 39.39
CA ILE A 156 -8.19 15.25 38.64
C ILE A 156 -8.74 15.55 37.25
N ILE A 157 -8.07 15.06 36.21
CA ILE A 157 -8.48 15.26 34.81
C ILE A 157 -9.35 14.10 34.35
N VAL A 158 -10.56 14.40 33.88
CA VAL A 158 -11.51 13.36 33.41
C VAL A 158 -11.18 12.90 31.98
N SER A 159 -11.14 13.85 31.03
CA SER A 159 -10.83 13.62 29.61
C SER A 159 -10.28 14.92 29.00
N GLU A 160 -9.40 14.82 28.00
CA GLU A 160 -8.96 15.96 27.18
C GLU A 160 -9.90 16.27 26.00
N ARG A 161 -10.86 15.38 25.69
CA ARG A 161 -11.56 15.40 24.39
C ARG A 161 -13.04 15.73 24.42
N ASP A 162 -13.70 15.60 25.58
CA ASP A 162 -15.15 15.77 25.70
C ASP A 162 -15.51 16.73 26.82
N GLY A 163 -16.42 17.68 26.53
CA GLY A 163 -17.00 18.61 27.50
C GLY A 163 -18.07 17.96 28.39
N GLY A 164 -17.85 16.70 28.81
CA GLY A 164 -18.77 15.95 29.67
C GLY A 164 -18.80 16.47 31.11
N SER A 165 -19.84 16.11 31.86
CA SER A 165 -19.95 16.55 33.25
C SER A 165 -18.95 15.78 34.13
N VAL A 166 -17.97 16.49 34.67
CA VAL A 166 -16.93 15.97 35.58
C VAL A 166 -17.51 15.10 36.70
N SER A 167 -18.73 15.42 37.15
CA SER A 167 -19.47 14.73 38.21
C SER A 167 -19.84 13.27 37.95
N GLU A 168 -19.88 12.81 36.70
CA GLU A 168 -20.29 11.43 36.35
C GLU A 168 -19.23 10.36 36.68
N HIS A 169 -18.02 10.79 37.03
CA HIS A 169 -16.87 9.91 37.26
C HIS A 169 -16.41 9.83 38.72
N PHE A 170 -17.03 10.58 39.62
CA PHE A 170 -16.73 10.56 41.06
C PHE A 170 -17.69 9.62 41.80
N PRO A 171 -17.19 8.87 42.81
CA PRO A 171 -18.04 8.01 43.64
C PRO A 171 -19.00 8.83 44.53
N PRO A 172 -20.12 8.25 44.99
CA PRO A 172 -20.99 8.90 45.96
C PRO A 172 -20.26 9.25 47.26
N LEU A 173 -20.59 10.43 47.81
CA LEU A 173 -19.95 10.98 49.01
C LEU A 173 -20.88 10.95 50.23
N VAL A 174 -20.54 10.19 51.26
CA VAL A 174 -21.26 10.22 52.55
C VAL A 174 -20.46 10.99 53.59
N VAL A 175 -21.01 12.09 54.10
CA VAL A 175 -20.44 12.83 55.22
C VAL A 175 -20.87 12.16 56.53
N LEU A 176 -19.94 11.46 57.18
CA LEU A 176 -20.19 10.81 58.46
C LEU A 176 -19.84 11.77 59.60
N VAL A 177 -20.84 12.34 60.26
CA VAL A 177 -20.67 13.31 61.34
C VAL A 177 -20.69 12.57 62.68
N ARG A 178 -19.50 12.33 63.23
CA ARG A 178 -19.26 11.66 64.52
C ARG A 178 -19.47 12.60 65.70
N ASP A 179 -19.82 12.01 66.83
CA ASP A 179 -20.02 12.67 68.13
C ASP A 179 -21.03 13.84 68.05
N PHE A 180 -22.02 13.71 67.16
CA PHE A 180 -23.04 14.74 66.92
C PHE A 180 -23.96 14.88 68.14
N ALA A 181 -23.94 16.07 68.74
CA ALA A 181 -24.67 16.39 69.98
C ALA A 181 -25.82 17.39 69.78
N LEU A 182 -26.01 17.91 68.57
CA LEU A 182 -27.09 18.86 68.26
C LEU A 182 -28.38 18.14 67.88
N ARG A 183 -29.52 18.81 68.13
CA ARG A 183 -30.80 18.52 67.48
C ARG A 183 -31.08 19.68 66.50
N PRO A 184 -30.66 19.59 65.23
CA PRO A 184 -30.84 20.68 64.28
C PRO A 184 -32.33 20.88 63.99
N THR A 185 -32.78 22.13 64.02
CA THR A 185 -34.18 22.48 63.75
C THR A 185 -34.28 23.62 62.75
N LYS A 186 -35.27 23.57 61.85
CA LYS A 186 -35.61 24.61 60.88
C LYS A 186 -37.09 24.93 61.02
N ASP A 187 -37.39 26.21 61.20
CA ASP A 187 -38.76 26.73 61.37
C ASP A 187 -39.59 26.00 62.45
N GLY A 188 -38.91 25.46 63.47
CA GLY A 188 -39.49 24.69 64.58
C GLY A 188 -39.56 23.17 64.37
N ALA A 189 -39.38 22.67 63.16
CA ALA A 189 -39.33 21.23 62.86
C ALA A 189 -37.90 20.67 63.01
N PRO A 190 -37.71 19.40 63.41
CA PRO A 190 -36.41 18.74 63.39
C PRO A 190 -35.95 18.49 61.94
N LEU A 191 -34.69 18.79 61.65
CA LEU A 191 -34.05 18.51 60.35
C LEU A 191 -33.56 17.06 60.28
N GLY A 192 -33.73 16.43 59.12
CA GLY A 192 -33.07 15.16 58.79
C GLY A 192 -31.56 15.31 58.54
N ASP A 193 -30.80 14.22 58.69
CA ASP A 193 -29.33 14.22 58.55
C ASP A 193 -28.88 14.80 57.18
N ASN A 194 -29.60 14.50 56.10
CA ASN A 194 -29.34 15.04 54.75
C ASN A 194 -29.73 16.52 54.58
N GLU A 195 -30.84 16.96 55.18
CA GLU A 195 -31.25 18.37 55.12
C GLU A 195 -30.26 19.27 55.88
N TYR A 196 -29.69 18.76 56.97
CA TYR A 196 -28.62 19.40 57.71
C TYR A 196 -27.36 19.61 56.85
N LEU A 197 -26.99 18.64 55.99
CA LEU A 197 -25.87 18.79 55.06
C LEU A 197 -26.18 19.83 53.96
N GLU A 198 -27.37 19.82 53.37
CA GLU A 198 -27.71 20.78 52.31
C GLU A 198 -27.77 22.23 52.84
N GLU A 199 -28.27 22.47 54.05
CA GLU A 199 -28.24 23.81 54.66
C GLU A 199 -26.82 24.23 55.09
N ALA A 200 -25.93 23.28 55.41
CA ALA A 200 -24.51 23.54 55.68
C ALA A 200 -23.71 23.87 54.39
N LEU A 201 -24.09 23.25 53.25
CA LEU A 201 -23.52 23.49 51.92
C LEU A 201 -24.15 24.68 51.17
N ARG A 202 -25.18 25.32 51.72
CA ARG A 202 -25.82 26.50 51.13
C ARG A 202 -24.89 27.72 51.13
N ASP A 203 -24.88 28.47 50.04
CA ASP A 203 -24.11 29.71 49.91
C ASP A 203 -24.58 30.76 50.92
N ARG A 204 -23.63 31.51 51.52
CA ARG A 204 -23.91 32.57 52.50
C ARG A 204 -23.45 33.93 51.98
N GLU A 205 -24.14 35.01 52.31
CA GLU A 205 -23.88 36.37 51.79
C GLU A 205 -22.61 37.05 52.35
N ASP A 206 -21.63 36.30 52.86
CA ASP A 206 -20.37 36.86 53.37
C ASP A 206 -19.43 37.29 52.24
N ARG A 207 -19.53 38.57 51.86
CA ARG A 207 -18.64 39.24 50.90
C ARG A 207 -17.15 39.21 51.29
N ARG A 208 -16.77 38.83 52.52
CA ARG A 208 -15.37 38.91 53.01
C ARG A 208 -14.57 37.62 52.83
N ARG A 209 -15.19 36.46 52.54
CA ARG A 209 -14.48 35.15 52.43
C ARG A 209 -14.97 34.27 51.26
N PRO A 210 -14.70 34.64 49.99
CA PRO A 210 -15.18 33.89 48.82
C PRO A 210 -14.71 32.42 48.77
N ARG A 211 -13.55 32.08 49.35
CA ARG A 211 -13.00 30.71 49.40
C ARG A 211 -13.98 29.70 50.02
N ARG A 212 -14.73 30.06 51.07
CA ARG A 212 -15.66 29.15 51.76
C ARG A 212 -16.88 28.80 50.90
N ASN A 213 -17.48 29.79 50.22
CA ASN A 213 -18.56 29.53 49.27
C ASN A 213 -18.06 28.78 48.03
N GLN A 214 -16.82 29.02 47.58
CA GLN A 214 -16.23 28.21 46.51
C GLN A 214 -16.10 26.74 46.92
N THR A 215 -15.61 26.42 48.12
CA THR A 215 -15.60 25.04 48.63
C THR A 215 -17.01 24.43 48.64
N ARG A 216 -18.01 25.14 49.19
CA ARG A 216 -19.43 24.71 49.19
C ARG A 216 -19.98 24.45 47.80
N LYS A 217 -19.64 25.29 46.82
CA LYS A 217 -20.04 25.13 45.42
C LYS A 217 -19.35 23.95 44.76
N THR A 218 -18.03 23.81 44.92
CA THR A 218 -17.27 22.68 44.37
C THR A 218 -17.77 21.34 44.91
N LEU A 219 -18.06 21.22 46.22
CA LEU A 219 -18.63 19.99 46.79
C LEU A 219 -19.98 19.61 46.13
N ARG A 220 -20.90 20.57 45.97
CA ARG A 220 -22.21 20.33 45.31
C ARG A 220 -22.09 20.02 43.82
N THR A 221 -21.09 20.57 43.12
CA THR A 221 -20.87 20.35 41.69
C THR A 221 -20.17 19.01 41.40
N VAL A 222 -19.13 18.65 42.16
CA VAL A 222 -18.38 17.40 41.95
C VAL A 222 -19.19 16.19 42.45
N PHE A 223 -19.86 16.31 43.60
CA PHE A 223 -20.60 15.22 44.24
C PHE A 223 -22.11 15.49 44.19
N PRO A 224 -22.79 15.26 43.05
CA PRO A 224 -24.25 15.37 42.96
C PRO A 224 -24.93 14.27 43.78
N SER A 225 -24.37 13.06 43.78
CA SER A 225 -24.76 11.99 44.71
C SER A 225 -23.97 12.15 46.01
N ARG A 226 -24.65 12.68 47.02
CA ARG A 226 -24.09 12.88 48.36
C ARG A 226 -25.14 12.63 49.43
N ALA A 227 -24.70 12.21 50.60
CA ALA A 227 -25.54 12.02 51.77
C ALA A 227 -24.78 12.32 53.07
N CYS A 228 -25.46 12.23 54.20
CA CYS A 228 -25.01 12.58 55.53
C CYS A 228 -25.58 11.58 56.54
N CYS A 229 -24.79 11.20 57.54
CA CYS A 229 -25.27 10.43 58.67
C CYS A 229 -24.65 10.98 59.96
N THR A 230 -25.49 11.31 60.94
CA THR A 230 -25.04 11.83 62.24
C THR A 230 -24.98 10.71 63.27
N LEU A 231 -23.79 10.33 63.73
CA LEU A 231 -23.59 9.35 64.80
C LEU A 231 -23.33 10.07 66.12
N VAL A 232 -24.07 9.69 67.16
CA VAL A 232 -23.80 10.13 68.54
C VAL A 232 -22.49 9.54 69.05
N ARG A 233 -21.94 10.09 70.14
CA ARG A 233 -20.73 9.54 70.78
C ARG A 233 -20.96 8.09 71.23
N PRO A 234 -20.10 7.10 70.90
CA PRO A 234 -20.38 5.67 71.12
C PRO A 234 -20.58 5.29 72.60
N VAL A 235 -19.77 5.88 73.48
CA VAL A 235 -19.82 5.76 74.94
C VAL A 235 -19.59 7.14 75.56
N SER A 236 -20.09 7.34 76.78
CA SER A 236 -19.98 8.63 77.49
C SER A 236 -18.66 8.77 78.27
N ASP A 237 -18.01 7.66 78.63
CA ASP A 237 -16.78 7.62 79.41
C ASP A 237 -15.51 7.59 78.53
N GLU A 238 -14.45 8.25 78.97
CA GLU A 238 -13.20 8.40 78.21
C GLU A 238 -12.33 7.13 78.22
N ASP A 239 -12.29 6.38 79.33
CA ASP A 239 -11.50 5.15 79.45
C ASP A 239 -12.18 3.93 78.81
N ALA A 240 -13.52 3.96 78.72
CA ALA A 240 -14.28 3.13 77.79
C ALA A 240 -14.01 3.52 76.33
N LEU A 241 -14.00 4.83 76.00
CA LEU A 241 -13.78 5.28 74.62
C LEU A 241 -12.39 4.89 74.09
N ARG A 242 -11.35 4.99 74.92
CA ARG A 242 -9.98 4.50 74.63
C ARG A 242 -9.95 3.00 74.28
N ARG A 243 -10.94 2.23 74.72
CA ARG A 243 -11.07 0.78 74.47
C ARG A 243 -12.22 0.43 73.52
N ALA A 244 -12.88 1.41 72.89
CA ALA A 244 -14.10 1.21 72.10
C ALA A 244 -13.96 0.19 70.96
N ALA A 245 -12.76 -0.01 70.42
CA ALA A 245 -12.47 -1.05 69.42
C ALA A 245 -12.71 -2.48 69.94
N ASN A 246 -12.64 -2.70 71.25
CA ASN A 246 -12.75 -4.01 71.90
C ASN A 246 -14.07 -4.21 72.67
N LEU A 247 -14.92 -3.19 72.76
CA LEU A 247 -16.23 -3.29 73.42
C LEU A 247 -17.23 -4.10 72.58
N SER A 248 -18.08 -4.89 73.22
CA SER A 248 -19.26 -5.49 72.59
C SER A 248 -20.27 -4.41 72.14
N ASP A 249 -21.22 -4.77 71.26
CA ASP A 249 -22.28 -3.81 70.88
C ASP A 249 -23.23 -3.51 72.07
N ASP A 250 -23.37 -4.42 73.03
CA ASP A 250 -24.15 -4.23 74.27
C ASP A 250 -23.54 -3.19 75.24
N GLU A 251 -22.23 -2.95 75.14
CA GLU A 251 -21.50 -1.93 75.91
C GLU A 251 -21.54 -0.53 75.26
N LEU A 252 -22.09 -0.41 74.05
CA LEU A 252 -22.25 0.86 73.33
C LEU A 252 -23.64 1.46 73.56
N ARG A 253 -23.77 2.78 73.35
CA ARG A 253 -25.09 3.44 73.43
C ARG A 253 -26.05 2.85 72.38
N PRO A 254 -27.29 2.46 72.74
CA PRO A 254 -28.26 1.91 71.79
C PRO A 254 -28.50 2.80 70.56
N GLU A 255 -28.59 4.12 70.75
CA GLU A 255 -28.72 5.12 69.67
C GLU A 255 -27.55 5.08 68.66
N PHE A 256 -26.34 4.74 69.11
CA PHE A 256 -25.17 4.58 68.24
C PHE A 256 -25.24 3.28 67.45
N VAL A 257 -25.55 2.16 68.12
CA VAL A 257 -25.68 0.83 67.49
C VAL A 257 -26.79 0.84 66.44
N GLU A 258 -27.97 1.40 66.78
CA GLU A 258 -29.11 1.49 65.86
C GLU A 258 -28.78 2.32 64.61
N LYS A 259 -28.23 3.53 64.77
CA LYS A 259 -27.84 4.35 63.61
C LYS A 259 -26.73 3.71 62.78
N LEU A 260 -25.76 3.04 63.41
CA LEU A 260 -24.68 2.36 62.71
C LEU A 260 -25.20 1.14 61.93
N ALA A 261 -26.17 0.39 62.47
CA ALA A 261 -26.84 -0.70 61.78
C ALA A 261 -27.67 -0.20 60.58
N ARG A 262 -28.47 0.86 60.76
CA ARG A 262 -29.21 1.54 59.66
C ARG A 262 -28.26 1.99 58.54
N LEU A 263 -27.14 2.62 58.89
CA LEU A 263 -26.12 3.07 57.92
C LEU A 263 -25.46 1.89 57.18
N LYS A 264 -25.15 0.79 57.89
CA LYS A 264 -24.58 -0.42 57.29
C LYS A 264 -25.53 -1.08 56.29
N ALA A 265 -26.81 -1.19 56.62
CA ALA A 265 -27.84 -1.72 55.73
C ALA A 265 -28.04 -0.82 54.49
N ALA A 266 -28.08 0.50 54.66
CA ALA A 266 -28.19 1.44 53.54
C ALA A 266 -27.00 1.35 52.56
N ILE A 267 -25.77 1.28 53.09
CA ILE A 267 -24.55 1.22 52.26
C ILE A 267 -24.42 -0.13 51.51
N LEU A 268 -24.58 -1.27 52.21
CA LEU A 268 -24.26 -2.59 51.65
C LEU A 268 -25.45 -3.24 50.93
N GLU A 269 -26.61 -3.21 51.57
CA GLU A 269 -27.82 -3.92 51.11
C GLU A 269 -28.71 -3.00 50.26
N GLY A 270 -28.66 -1.69 50.49
CA GLY A 270 -29.61 -0.72 49.96
C GLY A 270 -30.92 -0.69 50.75
N CYS A 271 -30.94 -1.29 51.95
CA CYS A 271 -32.13 -1.39 52.79
C CYS A 271 -32.17 -0.22 53.78
N GLY A 272 -33.16 0.66 53.61
CA GLY A 272 -33.37 1.84 54.45
C GLY A 272 -34.57 2.67 53.97
N GLU A 273 -34.87 3.75 54.67
CA GLU A 273 -35.82 4.76 54.22
C GLU A 273 -35.27 5.51 53.00
N GLU A 274 -36.14 6.02 52.12
CA GLU A 274 -35.70 6.90 51.04
C GLU A 274 -34.94 8.09 51.62
N ASN A 275 -33.76 8.39 51.06
CA ASN A 275 -32.85 9.44 51.51
C ASN A 275 -32.10 9.17 52.85
N VAL A 276 -31.74 7.93 53.18
CA VAL A 276 -30.68 7.66 54.18
C VAL A 276 -29.29 7.85 53.55
N ALA A 277 -28.83 6.90 52.73
CA ALA A 277 -27.56 6.95 52.00
C ALA A 277 -27.69 6.17 50.68
N PRO A 278 -26.94 6.52 49.61
CA PRO A 278 -26.90 5.72 48.40
C PRO A 278 -26.27 4.35 48.68
N ARG A 279 -26.69 3.31 47.95
CA ARG A 279 -26.04 1.99 48.02
C ARG A 279 -24.67 2.03 47.33
N ALA A 280 -23.70 1.28 47.85
CA ALA A 280 -22.42 1.07 47.18
C ALA A 280 -22.54 0.03 46.03
N ASP A 281 -22.14 0.41 44.82
CA ASP A 281 -22.01 -0.48 43.65
C ASP A 281 -20.54 -0.90 43.44
N ILE A 282 -20.31 -1.87 42.55
CA ILE A 282 -18.98 -2.27 42.10
C ILE A 282 -18.20 -1.10 41.50
N LYS A 283 -16.86 -1.12 41.60
CA LYS A 283 -16.02 -0.08 41.01
C LYS A 283 -16.18 -0.05 39.50
N ARG A 284 -16.58 1.11 38.98
CA ARG A 284 -16.62 1.43 37.55
C ARG A 284 -15.66 2.57 37.21
N VAL A 285 -15.16 2.55 35.98
CA VAL A 285 -14.34 3.62 35.38
C VAL A 285 -14.80 3.76 33.93
N LEU A 286 -15.17 4.97 33.51
CA LEU A 286 -15.77 5.25 32.20
C LEU A 286 -16.94 4.29 31.83
N GLY A 287 -17.77 3.93 32.82
CA GLY A 287 -18.89 2.98 32.68
C GLY A 287 -18.50 1.48 32.71
N HIS A 288 -17.25 1.14 32.43
CA HIS A 288 -16.75 -0.23 32.48
C HIS A 288 -16.54 -0.70 33.93
N ALA A 289 -16.86 -1.97 34.22
CA ALA A 289 -16.56 -2.59 35.51
C ALA A 289 -15.05 -2.83 35.66
N CYS A 290 -14.49 -2.50 36.83
CA CYS A 290 -13.08 -2.64 37.14
C CYS A 290 -12.84 -3.94 37.91
N GLY A 291 -12.17 -4.92 37.28
CA GLY A 291 -11.73 -6.14 37.96
C GLY A 291 -10.52 -5.89 38.85
N GLY A 292 -10.19 -6.84 39.73
CA GLY A 292 -9.09 -6.71 40.71
C GLY A 292 -7.73 -6.34 40.09
N ALA A 293 -7.33 -7.04 39.01
CA ALA A 293 -6.11 -6.73 38.28
C ALA A 293 -6.13 -5.37 37.56
N THR A 294 -7.29 -4.92 37.08
CA THR A 294 -7.43 -3.58 36.52
C THR A 294 -7.33 -2.51 37.60
N LEU A 295 -7.86 -2.77 38.79
CA LEU A 295 -7.76 -1.85 39.93
C LEU A 295 -6.30 -1.73 40.41
N ALA A 296 -5.57 -2.83 40.50
CA ALA A 296 -4.14 -2.83 40.81
C ALA A 296 -3.31 -2.07 39.75
N ALA A 297 -3.59 -2.28 38.46
CA ALA A 297 -2.95 -1.54 37.38
C ALA A 297 -3.25 -0.02 37.45
N LEU A 298 -4.49 0.36 37.79
CA LEU A 298 -4.86 1.76 38.05
C LEU A 298 -4.12 2.33 39.27
N THR A 299 -3.99 1.59 40.38
CA THR A 299 -3.20 2.03 41.54
C THR A 299 -1.76 2.37 41.13
N ARG A 300 -1.10 1.49 40.37
CA ARG A 300 0.25 1.77 39.83
C ARG A 300 0.23 3.04 38.96
N LYS A 301 -0.66 3.14 37.98
CA LYS A 301 -0.69 4.29 37.04
C LYS A 301 -1.05 5.63 37.69
N HIS A 302 -1.86 5.64 38.75
CA HIS A 302 -2.13 6.86 39.51
C HIS A 302 -0.95 7.26 40.43
N VAL A 303 -0.25 6.30 41.03
CA VAL A 303 0.99 6.57 41.79
C VAL A 303 2.12 7.04 40.85
N ASP A 304 2.30 6.42 39.69
CA ASP A 304 3.24 6.87 38.65
C ASP A 304 3.00 8.34 38.27
N ALA A 305 1.73 8.70 38.00
CA ALA A 305 1.33 10.06 37.64
C ALA A 305 1.66 11.06 38.76
N ILE A 306 1.23 10.78 39.99
CA ILE A 306 1.47 11.63 41.16
C ILE A 306 2.96 11.84 41.41
N ASN A 307 3.77 10.77 41.41
CA ASN A 307 5.22 10.85 41.63
C ASN A 307 5.95 11.66 40.53
N SER A 308 5.41 11.67 39.31
CA SER A 308 5.93 12.46 38.19
C SER A 308 5.47 13.93 38.17
N GLY A 309 4.68 14.36 39.17
CA GLY A 309 4.09 15.72 39.22
C GLY A 309 2.98 15.94 38.19
N ALA A 310 2.49 14.89 37.52
CA ALA A 310 1.44 14.97 36.52
C ALA A 310 0.05 14.88 37.16
N ALA A 311 -0.86 15.76 36.75
CA ALA A 311 -2.26 15.71 37.17
C ALA A 311 -2.89 14.37 36.76
N PRO A 312 -3.47 13.58 37.70
CA PRO A 312 -3.93 12.23 37.40
C PRO A 312 -5.13 12.25 36.45
N SER A 313 -4.96 11.65 35.27
CA SER A 313 -6.02 11.50 34.26
C SER A 313 -6.77 10.18 34.43
N ILE A 314 -8.10 10.24 34.55
CA ILE A 314 -8.97 9.05 34.64
C ILE A 314 -8.92 8.27 33.31
N ALA A 315 -9.15 8.95 32.18
CA ALA A 315 -9.10 8.30 30.87
C ALA A 315 -7.70 7.78 30.52
N GLY A 316 -6.64 8.57 30.75
CA GLY A 316 -5.26 8.17 30.46
C GLY A 316 -4.82 6.96 31.30
N ALA A 317 -5.15 6.93 32.59
CA ALA A 317 -4.87 5.80 33.46
C ALA A 317 -5.67 4.55 33.04
N TRP A 318 -6.94 4.70 32.66
CA TRP A 318 -7.77 3.59 32.17
C TRP A 318 -7.23 2.99 30.86
N GLU A 319 -6.85 3.82 29.87
CA GLU A 319 -6.24 3.34 28.63
C GLU A 319 -4.88 2.66 28.85
N ALA A 320 -4.10 3.10 29.84
CA ALA A 320 -2.85 2.46 30.21
C ALA A 320 -3.07 1.11 30.92
N ALA A 321 -3.93 1.08 31.95
CA ALA A 321 -4.27 -0.12 32.71
C ALA A 321 -4.98 -1.18 31.83
N SER A 322 -5.88 -0.77 30.95
CA SER A 322 -6.55 -1.65 29.98
C SER A 322 -5.54 -2.34 29.06
N ARG A 323 -4.54 -1.61 28.53
CA ARG A 323 -3.48 -2.19 27.70
C ARG A 323 -2.58 -3.16 28.48
N ASP A 324 -2.19 -2.80 29.69
CA ASP A 324 -1.34 -3.61 30.57
C ASP A 324 -2.01 -4.95 30.94
N VAL A 325 -3.27 -4.91 31.40
CA VAL A 325 -4.07 -6.12 31.69
C VAL A 325 -4.31 -6.95 30.42
N CYS A 326 -4.59 -6.31 29.28
CA CYS A 326 -4.77 -7.04 28.03
C CYS A 326 -3.48 -7.68 27.50
N ALA A 327 -2.31 -7.10 27.75
CA ALA A 327 -1.02 -7.73 27.41
C ALA A 327 -0.82 -9.03 28.21
N ARG A 328 -1.00 -8.98 29.54
CA ARG A 328 -0.97 -10.18 30.41
C ARG A 328 -2.04 -11.22 30.05
N ALA A 329 -3.18 -10.79 29.50
CA ALA A 329 -4.23 -11.68 28.99
C ALA A 329 -3.83 -12.40 27.69
N VAL A 330 -3.07 -11.75 26.80
CA VAL A 330 -2.52 -12.37 25.58
C VAL A 330 -1.46 -13.41 25.94
N GLU A 331 -0.54 -13.08 26.84
CA GLU A 331 0.51 -14.00 27.31
C GLU A 331 -0.07 -15.25 27.97
N ALA A 332 -1.02 -15.09 28.91
CA ALA A 332 -1.69 -16.22 29.54
C ALA A 332 -2.52 -17.09 28.56
N ALA A 333 -3.01 -16.51 27.47
CA ALA A 333 -3.68 -17.25 26.41
C ALA A 333 -2.70 -18.03 25.52
N GLU A 334 -1.47 -17.53 25.34
CA GLU A 334 -0.39 -18.25 24.66
C GLU A 334 0.21 -19.38 25.51
N ASP A 335 0.21 -19.25 26.83
CA ASP A 335 0.54 -20.35 27.74
C ASP A 335 -0.57 -21.41 27.74
N ALA A 336 -1.85 -20.98 27.70
CA ALA A 336 -2.99 -21.88 27.54
C ALA A 336 -3.06 -22.54 26.15
N TYR A 337 -2.33 -22.03 25.15
CA TYR A 337 -2.08 -22.71 23.87
C TYR A 337 -1.01 -23.81 24.03
N ALA A 338 -1.32 -24.79 24.88
CA ALA A 338 -0.65 -26.08 24.91
C ALA A 338 -1.36 -27.02 23.91
N PRO A 339 -0.75 -27.38 22.77
CA PRO A 339 -1.28 -28.45 21.92
C PRO A 339 -0.94 -29.81 22.56
N ASP A 340 -1.92 -30.72 22.63
CA ASP A 340 -1.80 -32.02 23.30
C ASP A 340 -0.98 -33.03 22.47
N LEU A 341 0.33 -32.79 22.31
CA LEU A 341 1.27 -33.71 21.67
C LEU A 341 2.12 -34.48 22.71
N PRO A 342 2.19 -35.82 22.64
CA PRO A 342 3.13 -36.61 23.43
C PRO A 342 4.60 -36.24 23.16
N ALA A 343 5.43 -36.21 24.19
CA ALA A 343 6.83 -35.76 24.12
C ALA A 343 7.73 -36.67 23.28
N ASP A 344 7.34 -37.94 23.14
CA ASP A 344 7.91 -38.97 22.29
C ASP A 344 7.55 -38.82 20.80
N GLY A 345 6.61 -37.94 20.45
CA GLY A 345 6.20 -37.66 19.06
C GLY A 345 5.36 -38.78 18.41
N THR A 346 5.23 -39.93 19.07
CA THR A 346 4.31 -41.00 18.69
C THR A 346 2.87 -40.57 18.96
N LEU A 347 2.03 -40.61 17.93
CA LEU A 347 0.61 -40.28 18.03
C LEU A 347 -0.11 -41.33 18.90
N PRO A 348 -1.08 -40.95 19.75
CA PRO A 348 -1.59 -41.80 20.82
C PRO A 348 -2.20 -43.11 20.29
N ALA A 349 -1.79 -44.23 20.87
CA ALA A 349 -2.10 -45.60 20.44
C ALA A 349 -3.58 -46.03 20.57
N HIS A 350 -4.48 -45.09 20.85
CA HIS A 350 -5.93 -45.29 20.94
C HIS A 350 -6.68 -44.80 19.68
N ALA A 351 -5.99 -44.16 18.74
CA ALA A 351 -6.52 -43.91 17.41
C ALA A 351 -6.39 -45.18 16.54
N GLU A 352 -7.48 -45.94 16.39
CA GLU A 352 -7.55 -47.14 15.53
C GLU A 352 -7.37 -46.87 14.01
N ARG A 353 -6.97 -45.65 13.64
CA ARG A 353 -6.73 -45.22 12.26
C ARG A 353 -5.47 -44.36 12.20
N PRO A 354 -4.53 -44.65 11.27
CA PRO A 354 -3.38 -43.77 11.06
C PRO A 354 -3.84 -42.38 10.59
N LEU A 355 -3.35 -41.34 11.27
CA LEU A 355 -3.69 -39.94 11.04
C LEU A 355 -3.05 -39.44 9.73
N ASN A 356 -3.75 -39.75 8.63
CA ASN A 356 -3.27 -39.60 7.26
C ASN A 356 -3.67 -38.26 6.62
N ARG A 357 -4.24 -37.29 7.36
CA ARG A 357 -4.77 -36.03 6.80
C ARG A 357 -4.40 -34.82 7.64
N THR A 358 -4.20 -33.67 6.98
CA THR A 358 -3.98 -32.38 7.66
C THR A 358 -5.14 -32.00 8.59
N ALA A 359 -6.36 -32.42 8.24
CA ALA A 359 -7.59 -32.21 9.01
C ALA A 359 -7.50 -32.64 10.49
N ASP A 360 -6.62 -33.60 10.80
CA ASP A 360 -6.41 -34.11 12.15
C ASP A 360 -5.53 -33.14 12.98
N VAL A 361 -4.53 -32.50 12.35
CA VAL A 361 -3.75 -31.39 12.94
C VAL A 361 -4.64 -30.15 13.06
N ASP A 362 -5.47 -29.88 12.06
CA ASP A 362 -6.45 -28.78 12.07
C ASP A 362 -7.46 -28.95 13.23
N ALA A 363 -7.77 -30.19 13.66
CA ALA A 363 -8.61 -30.46 14.84
C ALA A 363 -7.89 -30.10 16.15
N LEU A 364 -6.68 -30.61 16.37
CA LEU A 364 -5.89 -30.30 17.57
C LEU A 364 -5.61 -28.79 17.72
N HIS A 365 -5.35 -28.10 16.59
CA HIS A 365 -5.19 -26.65 16.57
C HIS A 365 -6.47 -25.92 17.01
N ARG A 366 -7.65 -26.32 16.52
CA ARG A 366 -8.93 -25.67 16.86
C ARG A 366 -9.24 -25.77 18.36
N ASP A 367 -9.05 -26.93 18.97
CA ASP A 367 -9.31 -27.12 20.40
C ASP A 367 -8.32 -26.30 21.26
N ALA A 368 -7.03 -26.27 20.89
CA ALA A 368 -6.04 -25.42 21.54
C ALA A 368 -6.34 -23.91 21.40
N VAL A 369 -6.82 -23.46 20.24
CA VAL A 369 -7.28 -22.08 20.03
C VAL A 369 -8.49 -21.77 20.92
N LEU A 370 -9.49 -22.66 21.00
CA LEU A 370 -10.67 -22.44 21.84
C LEU A 370 -10.31 -22.27 23.33
N ARG A 371 -9.33 -23.04 23.83
CA ARG A 371 -8.79 -22.87 25.20
C ARG A 371 -8.10 -21.51 25.37
N ALA A 372 -7.22 -21.13 24.44
CA ALA A 372 -6.55 -19.83 24.47
C ALA A 372 -7.53 -18.65 24.42
N VAL A 373 -8.54 -18.72 23.54
CA VAL A 373 -9.61 -17.72 23.41
C VAL A 373 -10.36 -17.54 24.74
N ALA A 374 -10.73 -18.64 25.40
CA ALA A 374 -11.46 -18.59 26.66
C ALA A 374 -10.65 -17.91 27.78
N VAL A 375 -9.34 -18.19 27.88
CA VAL A 375 -8.44 -17.56 28.87
C VAL A 375 -8.25 -16.06 28.59
N PHE A 376 -8.16 -15.66 27.32
CA PHE A 376 -8.11 -14.25 26.93
C PHE A 376 -9.42 -13.52 27.26
N GLU A 377 -10.56 -14.08 26.86
CA GLU A 377 -11.89 -13.47 27.05
C GLU A 377 -12.27 -13.32 28.53
N ALA A 378 -11.78 -14.20 29.41
CA ALA A 378 -11.94 -14.08 30.86
C ALA A 378 -11.12 -12.94 31.50
N ARG A 379 -10.16 -12.33 30.77
CA ARG A 379 -9.20 -11.36 31.32
C ARG A 379 -9.12 -10.02 30.56
N ALA A 380 -9.54 -9.96 29.30
CA ALA A 380 -9.38 -8.77 28.45
C ALA A 380 -10.44 -7.68 28.70
N VAL A 381 -9.99 -6.41 28.80
CA VAL A 381 -10.82 -5.26 29.22
C VAL A 381 -10.80 -4.15 28.16
N ALA A 382 -11.94 -3.51 27.91
CA ALA A 382 -12.06 -2.39 26.97
C ALA A 382 -11.33 -1.12 27.50
N PRO A 383 -10.77 -0.26 26.62
CA PRO A 383 -10.82 -0.31 25.16
C PRO A 383 -9.80 -1.26 24.49
N ALA A 384 -8.70 -1.62 25.16
CA ALA A 384 -7.58 -2.32 24.52
C ALA A 384 -7.88 -3.75 24.04
N ARG A 385 -8.93 -4.39 24.56
CA ARG A 385 -9.36 -5.76 24.22
C ARG A 385 -9.32 -6.07 22.72
N ASN A 386 -9.80 -5.19 21.84
CA ASN A 386 -9.87 -5.51 20.41
C ASN A 386 -8.47 -5.56 19.76
N GLU A 387 -7.58 -4.62 20.10
CA GLU A 387 -6.20 -4.60 19.58
C GLU A 387 -5.40 -5.81 20.11
N ALA A 388 -5.61 -6.17 21.38
CA ALA A 388 -5.01 -7.34 22.00
C ALA A 388 -5.55 -8.66 21.42
N ARG A 389 -6.84 -8.70 21.04
CA ARG A 389 -7.48 -9.83 20.36
C ARG A 389 -6.85 -10.08 18.99
N ASP A 390 -6.72 -9.03 18.18
CA ASP A 390 -6.03 -9.09 16.88
C ASP A 390 -4.55 -9.47 17.01
N ARG A 391 -3.92 -9.14 18.15
CA ARG A 391 -2.52 -9.50 18.46
C ARG A 391 -2.40 -10.99 18.81
N LEU A 392 -3.29 -11.51 19.65
CA LEU A 392 -3.37 -12.93 20.00
C LEU A 392 -3.62 -13.80 18.76
N ASP A 393 -4.62 -13.49 17.95
CA ASP A 393 -4.99 -14.31 16.80
C ASP A 393 -3.86 -14.42 15.75
N ARG A 394 -3.04 -13.36 15.58
CA ARG A 394 -1.81 -13.42 14.77
C ARG A 394 -0.75 -14.34 15.37
N ARG A 395 -0.53 -14.29 16.70
CA ARG A 395 0.46 -15.15 17.37
C ARG A 395 0.02 -16.62 17.40
N LEU A 396 -1.27 -16.91 17.63
CA LEU A 396 -1.82 -18.26 17.54
C LEU A 396 -1.70 -18.84 16.12
N ALA A 397 -1.95 -18.03 15.08
CA ALA A 397 -1.73 -18.43 13.69
C ALA A 397 -0.26 -18.76 13.38
N ALA A 398 0.68 -17.90 13.79
CA ALA A 398 2.12 -18.15 13.60
C ALA A 398 2.59 -19.41 14.34
N ARG A 399 2.08 -19.68 15.54
CA ARG A 399 2.37 -20.88 16.32
C ARG A 399 1.74 -22.15 15.72
N ALA A 400 0.63 -22.01 14.98
CA ALA A 400 0.04 -23.09 14.19
C ALA A 400 0.86 -23.41 12.93
N GLU A 401 1.33 -22.38 12.20
CA GLU A 401 2.23 -22.57 11.05
C GLU A 401 3.55 -23.26 11.47
N SER A 402 4.11 -22.86 12.62
CA SER A 402 5.28 -23.50 13.21
C SER A 402 5.03 -24.97 13.56
N LEU A 403 3.93 -25.28 14.27
CA LEU A 403 3.56 -26.67 14.59
C LEU A 403 3.35 -27.53 13.33
N ALA A 404 2.70 -26.98 12.29
CA ALA A 404 2.53 -27.66 11.02
C ALA A 404 3.86 -27.88 10.26
N ALA A 405 4.80 -26.93 10.35
CA ALA A 405 6.15 -27.08 9.80
C ALA A 405 6.95 -28.17 10.52
N ASP A 406 6.88 -28.24 11.85
CA ASP A 406 7.57 -29.25 12.68
C ASP A 406 7.03 -30.67 12.42
N VAL A 407 5.71 -30.83 12.36
CA VAL A 407 5.06 -32.10 12.01
C VAL A 407 5.44 -32.54 10.58
N VAL A 408 5.53 -31.60 9.64
CA VAL A 408 6.02 -31.85 8.29
C VAL A 408 7.50 -32.26 8.28
N ALA A 409 8.37 -31.57 9.01
CA ALA A 409 9.80 -31.84 9.04
C ALA A 409 10.08 -33.25 9.57
N ARG A 410 9.43 -33.64 10.68
CA ARG A 410 9.51 -34.99 11.25
C ARG A 410 8.95 -36.05 10.30
N SER A 411 7.82 -35.77 9.64
CA SER A 411 7.23 -36.66 8.62
C SER A 411 8.12 -36.84 7.38
N VAL A 412 8.94 -35.84 7.02
CA VAL A 412 9.88 -35.93 5.89
C VAL A 412 11.13 -36.70 6.30
N ALA A 413 11.70 -36.46 7.49
CA ALA A 413 12.85 -37.21 7.99
C ALA A 413 12.57 -38.73 8.01
N ALA A 414 11.42 -39.13 8.58
CA ALA A 414 10.97 -40.52 8.62
C ALA A 414 10.69 -41.15 7.24
N CYS A 415 10.64 -40.37 6.15
CA CYS A 415 10.55 -40.89 4.77
C CYS A 415 11.92 -40.93 4.05
N VAL A 416 12.99 -40.38 4.64
CA VAL A 416 14.34 -40.33 4.06
C VAL A 416 15.23 -41.45 4.60
N ASP A 417 15.11 -41.79 5.88
CA ASP A 417 15.92 -42.86 6.50
C ASP A 417 15.60 -44.27 5.95
N ASP A 418 14.42 -44.44 5.35
CA ASP A 418 13.89 -45.71 4.82
C ASP A 418 14.22 -45.96 3.31
N ASP A 419 15.07 -45.16 2.66
CA ASP A 419 15.35 -45.26 1.20
C ASP A 419 16.73 -45.87 0.84
N PRO A 420 16.81 -47.14 0.38
CA PRO A 420 18.08 -47.79 0.06
C PRO A 420 18.49 -47.75 -1.43
N ALA A 421 19.77 -47.41 -1.63
CA ALA A 421 20.62 -47.63 -2.80
C ALA A 421 20.42 -46.75 -4.08
N PRO A 422 21.53 -46.32 -4.73
CA PRO A 422 21.50 -45.52 -5.96
C PRO A 422 21.21 -46.33 -7.23
N VAL A 423 20.90 -45.62 -8.32
CA VAL A 423 20.63 -46.17 -9.66
C VAL A 423 21.87 -46.88 -10.22
N PRO A 424 21.75 -48.11 -10.78
CA PRO A 424 22.87 -48.81 -11.39
C PRO A 424 23.35 -48.15 -12.69
N ALA A 425 24.66 -48.19 -12.93
CA ALA A 425 25.24 -47.78 -14.21
C ALA A 425 24.94 -48.82 -15.30
N LEU A 426 24.48 -48.36 -16.47
CA LEU A 426 24.20 -49.17 -17.65
C LEU A 426 25.19 -48.80 -18.76
N ASP A 427 26.29 -49.55 -18.84
CA ASP A 427 27.46 -49.20 -19.67
C ASP A 427 27.58 -49.99 -21.00
N ASP A 428 26.64 -50.92 -21.30
CA ASP A 428 26.70 -51.77 -22.50
C ASP A 428 26.12 -51.08 -23.77
N PRO A 429 26.73 -51.18 -24.98
CA PRO A 429 26.40 -50.26 -26.08
C PRO A 429 25.17 -50.57 -26.94
N GLU A 430 24.85 -51.85 -27.22
CA GLU A 430 24.17 -52.22 -28.49
C GLU A 430 22.65 -52.48 -28.44
N GLU A 431 21.98 -52.53 -27.29
CA GLU A 431 20.54 -52.83 -27.27
C GLU A 431 19.63 -51.68 -27.74
N ALA A 432 18.71 -52.00 -28.65
CA ALA A 432 17.66 -51.10 -29.15
C ALA A 432 16.59 -50.74 -28.09
N GLY A 433 16.55 -51.43 -26.94
CA GLY A 433 15.55 -51.28 -25.89
C GLY A 433 15.84 -50.22 -24.81
N PHE A 434 16.90 -49.41 -24.92
CA PHE A 434 17.36 -48.50 -23.84
C PHE A 434 16.27 -47.56 -23.28
N VAL A 435 15.33 -47.10 -24.11
CA VAL A 435 14.22 -46.24 -23.66
C VAL A 435 13.18 -47.04 -22.86
N GLU A 436 12.83 -48.25 -23.31
CA GLU A 436 11.94 -49.14 -22.57
C GLU A 436 12.57 -49.55 -21.24
N ALA A 437 13.82 -50.04 -21.24
CA ALA A 437 14.55 -50.41 -20.02
C ALA A 437 14.65 -49.27 -18.98
N THR A 438 14.78 -48.02 -19.44
CA THR A 438 14.79 -46.84 -18.55
C THR A 438 13.40 -46.57 -17.96
N THR A 439 12.33 -46.69 -18.74
CA THR A 439 10.93 -46.57 -18.27
C THR A 439 10.59 -47.69 -17.28
N ASP A 440 10.94 -48.92 -17.61
CA ASP A 440 10.71 -50.13 -16.82
C ASP A 440 11.40 -50.08 -15.43
N PHE A 441 12.53 -49.38 -15.34
CA PHE A 441 13.22 -49.09 -14.08
C PHE A 441 12.51 -47.99 -13.28
N LEU A 442 12.08 -46.90 -13.93
CA LEU A 442 11.35 -45.81 -13.29
C LEU A 442 10.04 -46.28 -12.66
N GLU A 443 9.22 -47.04 -13.39
CA GLU A 443 7.94 -47.54 -12.87
C GLU A 443 8.14 -48.44 -11.64
N ARG A 444 9.06 -49.42 -11.72
CA ARG A 444 9.40 -50.30 -10.59
C ARG A 444 9.93 -49.54 -9.37
N ARG A 445 10.67 -48.43 -9.57
CA ARG A 445 11.14 -47.56 -8.48
C ARG A 445 10.00 -46.73 -7.88
N ILE A 446 9.11 -46.18 -8.70
CA ILE A 446 7.96 -45.36 -8.25
C ILE A 446 7.01 -46.20 -7.40
N SER A 447 6.55 -47.37 -7.88
CA SER A 447 5.62 -48.22 -7.11
C SER A 447 6.21 -48.71 -5.79
N ARG A 448 7.54 -48.84 -5.68
CA ARG A 448 8.20 -49.18 -4.42
C ARG A 448 8.19 -48.01 -3.43
N LEU A 449 8.48 -46.80 -3.90
CA LEU A 449 8.39 -45.57 -3.07
C LEU A 449 6.96 -45.32 -2.58
N GLU A 450 5.95 -45.57 -3.42
CA GLU A 450 4.53 -45.47 -3.06
C GLU A 450 4.12 -46.42 -1.91
N SER A 451 4.80 -47.56 -1.78
CA SER A 451 4.55 -48.54 -0.70
C SER A 451 5.18 -48.17 0.66
N ILE A 452 6.21 -47.31 0.66
CA ILE A 452 6.98 -46.92 1.86
C ILE A 452 6.50 -45.58 2.41
N ALA A 453 6.24 -44.59 1.55
CA ALA A 453 5.96 -43.21 1.97
C ALA A 453 4.67 -43.07 2.81
N ARG A 454 4.77 -42.38 3.97
CA ARG A 454 3.69 -42.14 4.95
C ARG A 454 3.55 -40.65 5.30
N GLY A 455 2.48 -40.31 6.03
CA GLY A 455 2.30 -38.99 6.63
C GLY A 455 1.73 -37.89 5.72
N PRO A 456 1.44 -36.69 6.27
CA PRO A 456 0.60 -35.68 5.62
C PRO A 456 1.22 -34.99 4.38
N ARG A 457 2.51 -35.22 4.08
CA ARG A 457 3.15 -34.80 2.82
C ARG A 457 3.55 -35.95 1.90
N ARG A 458 3.04 -37.18 2.11
CA ARG A 458 3.24 -38.34 1.24
C ARG A 458 3.18 -37.99 -0.26
N ASP A 459 2.11 -37.36 -0.71
CA ASP A 459 1.93 -37.03 -2.14
C ASP A 459 2.91 -35.97 -2.65
N ALA A 460 3.41 -35.08 -1.79
CA ALA A 460 4.42 -34.09 -2.15
C ALA A 460 5.83 -34.71 -2.18
N PHE A 461 6.14 -35.61 -1.24
CA PHE A 461 7.35 -36.42 -1.23
C PHE A 461 7.40 -37.33 -2.47
N LEU A 462 6.33 -38.05 -2.77
CA LEU A 462 6.23 -38.91 -3.95
C LEU A 462 6.37 -38.10 -5.25
N LYS A 463 5.72 -36.93 -5.38
CA LYS A 463 5.92 -36.03 -6.52
C LYS A 463 7.38 -35.55 -6.63
N ARG A 464 8.04 -35.26 -5.51
CA ARG A 464 9.44 -34.81 -5.49
C ARG A 464 10.41 -35.93 -5.87
N ALA A 465 10.29 -37.09 -5.25
CA ALA A 465 11.11 -38.27 -5.54
C ALA A 465 10.90 -38.76 -6.99
N ARG A 466 9.66 -38.75 -7.48
CA ARG A 466 9.34 -39.00 -8.89
C ARG A 466 10.00 -37.98 -9.82
N PHE A 467 9.88 -36.68 -9.54
CA PHE A 467 10.50 -35.64 -10.35
C PHE A 467 12.04 -35.75 -10.37
N ASP A 468 12.67 -35.98 -9.22
CA ASP A 468 14.13 -36.12 -9.16
C ASP A 468 14.61 -37.45 -9.80
N ALA A 469 13.80 -38.53 -9.79
CA ALA A 469 14.07 -39.76 -10.56
C ALA A 469 13.88 -39.58 -12.08
N GLU A 470 12.78 -38.96 -12.52
CA GLU A 470 12.54 -38.58 -13.92
C GLU A 470 13.67 -37.65 -14.43
N ARG A 471 14.13 -36.71 -13.59
CA ARG A 471 15.26 -35.83 -13.87
C ARG A 471 16.59 -36.58 -13.98
N ALA A 472 16.83 -37.59 -13.15
CA ALA A 472 18.02 -38.44 -13.24
C ALA A 472 18.04 -39.29 -14.52
N ALA A 473 16.88 -39.84 -14.93
CA ALA A 473 16.72 -40.52 -16.20
C ALA A 473 16.93 -39.57 -17.39
N VAL A 474 16.32 -38.37 -17.36
CA VAL A 474 16.52 -37.32 -18.37
C VAL A 474 17.98 -36.88 -18.46
N ALA A 475 18.70 -36.74 -17.34
CA ALA A 475 20.12 -36.42 -17.34
C ALA A 475 20.97 -37.55 -17.96
N THR A 476 20.64 -38.80 -17.66
CA THR A 476 21.32 -39.98 -18.23
C THR A 476 21.11 -40.06 -19.74
N CYS A 477 19.86 -39.92 -20.20
CA CYS A 477 19.50 -39.82 -21.61
C CYS A 477 20.17 -38.61 -22.29
N ALA A 478 20.20 -37.44 -21.66
CA ALA A 478 20.89 -36.25 -22.17
C ALA A 478 22.41 -36.47 -22.31
N SER A 479 23.03 -37.27 -21.43
CA SER A 479 24.43 -37.67 -21.58
C SER A 479 24.67 -38.59 -22.78
N ARG A 480 23.75 -39.53 -23.06
CA ARG A 480 23.82 -40.44 -24.22
C ARG A 480 23.56 -39.69 -25.53
N VAL A 481 22.55 -38.81 -25.55
CA VAL A 481 22.26 -37.88 -26.65
C VAL A 481 23.41 -36.91 -26.90
N SER A 482 24.07 -36.39 -25.85
CA SER A 482 25.25 -35.53 -25.99
C SER A 482 26.46 -36.28 -26.55
N ARG A 483 26.70 -37.53 -26.11
CA ARG A 483 27.72 -38.42 -26.68
C ARG A 483 27.44 -38.74 -28.16
N LEU A 484 26.20 -39.04 -28.52
CA LEU A 484 25.78 -39.25 -29.91
C LEU A 484 25.92 -37.98 -30.78
N HIS A 485 25.58 -36.80 -30.24
CA HIS A 485 25.84 -35.53 -30.93
C HIS A 485 27.33 -35.19 -31.02
N ALA A 486 28.17 -35.60 -30.09
CA ALA A 486 29.62 -35.44 -30.18
C ALA A 486 30.23 -36.36 -31.26
N ALA A 487 29.82 -37.63 -31.32
CA ALA A 487 30.18 -38.58 -32.38
C ALA A 487 29.68 -38.10 -33.76
N ARG A 488 28.47 -37.56 -33.83
CA ARG A 488 27.94 -36.95 -35.06
C ARG A 488 28.70 -35.67 -35.45
N ARG A 489 29.09 -34.83 -34.50
CA ARG A 489 29.89 -33.61 -34.77
C ARG A 489 31.32 -33.91 -35.18
N THR A 490 31.92 -35.01 -34.73
CA THR A 490 33.23 -35.49 -35.22
C THR A 490 33.10 -36.02 -36.64
N ALA A 491 32.11 -36.87 -36.94
CA ALA A 491 31.85 -37.30 -38.32
C ALA A 491 31.45 -36.15 -39.28
N GLU A 492 30.68 -35.15 -38.81
CA GLU A 492 30.37 -33.94 -39.58
C GLU A 492 31.58 -32.98 -39.69
N ARG A 493 32.55 -33.06 -38.77
CA ARG A 493 33.82 -32.34 -38.84
C ARG A 493 34.78 -33.00 -39.82
N GLU A 494 34.97 -34.30 -39.76
CA GLU A 494 35.76 -35.09 -40.73
C GLU A 494 35.23 -34.90 -42.15
N ARG A 495 33.89 -34.93 -42.33
CA ARG A 495 33.26 -34.61 -43.62
C ARG A 495 33.43 -33.16 -44.06
N ARG A 496 33.59 -32.21 -43.12
CA ARG A 496 33.89 -30.81 -43.43
C ARG A 496 35.36 -30.59 -43.74
N GLU A 497 36.27 -31.24 -43.03
CA GLU A 497 37.71 -31.20 -43.28
C GLU A 497 37.98 -31.85 -44.65
N ALA A 498 37.44 -33.04 -44.95
CA ALA A 498 37.50 -33.65 -46.28
C ALA A 498 36.81 -32.78 -47.39
N ALA A 499 35.75 -32.03 -47.07
CA ALA A 499 35.14 -31.10 -48.02
C ALA A 499 35.92 -29.79 -48.19
N ILE A 500 36.70 -29.37 -47.18
CA ILE A 500 37.64 -28.24 -47.24
C ILE A 500 38.89 -28.67 -48.01
N ASP A 501 39.39 -29.89 -47.83
CA ASP A 501 40.50 -30.45 -48.59
C ASP A 501 40.12 -30.58 -50.07
N ALA A 502 38.96 -31.19 -50.37
CA ALA A 502 38.42 -31.28 -51.72
C ALA A 502 38.01 -29.91 -52.32
N ALA A 503 37.77 -28.88 -51.49
CA ALA A 503 37.65 -27.51 -51.95
C ALA A 503 39.02 -26.87 -52.21
N SER A 504 40.04 -27.18 -51.40
CA SER A 504 41.40 -26.67 -51.52
C SER A 504 42.11 -27.21 -52.77
N GLU A 505 41.90 -28.48 -53.12
CA GLU A 505 42.33 -29.05 -54.40
C GLU A 505 41.63 -28.36 -55.58
N ARG A 506 40.35 -27.99 -55.42
CA ARG A 506 39.60 -27.25 -56.46
C ARG A 506 40.04 -25.80 -56.58
N THR A 507 40.36 -25.09 -55.50
CA THR A 507 40.99 -23.76 -55.61
C THR A 507 42.40 -23.86 -56.13
N ARG A 508 43.21 -24.85 -55.74
CA ARG A 508 44.57 -25.02 -56.27
C ARG A 508 44.56 -25.36 -57.76
N ALA A 509 43.66 -26.24 -58.21
CA ALA A 509 43.43 -26.49 -59.63
C ALA A 509 42.82 -25.28 -60.36
N ALA A 510 42.08 -24.40 -59.67
CA ALA A 510 41.60 -23.14 -60.22
C ALA A 510 42.68 -22.06 -60.26
N GLU A 511 43.64 -22.05 -59.33
CA GLU A 511 44.81 -21.16 -59.29
C GLU A 511 45.83 -21.55 -60.35
N GLU A 512 46.10 -22.85 -60.55
CA GLU A 512 46.90 -23.33 -61.67
C GLU A 512 46.25 -22.96 -63.01
N ARG A 513 44.91 -23.10 -63.14
CA ARG A 513 44.17 -22.62 -64.32
C ARG A 513 44.17 -21.10 -64.46
N ALA A 514 44.08 -20.35 -63.36
CA ALA A 514 44.12 -18.89 -63.37
C ALA A 514 45.51 -18.36 -63.73
N ASN A 515 46.58 -19.04 -63.30
CA ASN A 515 47.95 -18.72 -63.66
C ASN A 515 48.21 -19.03 -65.15
N TRP A 516 47.71 -20.16 -65.65
CA TRP A 516 47.71 -20.48 -67.10
C TRP A 516 46.87 -19.47 -67.91
N GLN A 517 45.78 -18.95 -67.34
CA GLN A 517 44.98 -17.86 -67.92
C GLN A 517 45.67 -16.50 -67.82
N ALA A 518 46.52 -16.24 -66.81
CA ALA A 518 47.32 -15.02 -66.69
C ALA A 518 48.40 -14.97 -67.78
N THR A 519 49.13 -16.06 -68.03
CA THR A 519 50.07 -16.14 -69.18
C THR A 519 49.36 -16.02 -70.53
N ARG A 520 48.05 -16.32 -70.57
CA ARG A 520 47.19 -16.09 -71.74
C ARG A 520 46.63 -14.66 -71.80
N ALA A 521 46.57 -13.92 -70.69
CA ALA A 521 46.03 -12.55 -70.64
C ALA A 521 46.97 -11.53 -71.31
N ASP A 522 48.29 -11.62 -71.05
CA ASP A 522 49.28 -10.74 -71.69
C ASP A 522 49.29 -10.91 -73.23
N ASN A 523 49.09 -12.14 -73.71
CA ASN A 523 48.92 -12.42 -75.14
C ASN A 523 47.51 -12.03 -75.65
N ALA A 524 46.49 -12.03 -74.79
CA ALA A 524 45.14 -11.62 -75.14
C ALA A 524 45.00 -10.10 -75.31
N GLU A 525 45.80 -9.26 -74.64
CA GLU A 525 45.75 -7.81 -74.89
C GLU A 525 46.28 -7.43 -76.28
N ALA A 526 47.25 -8.20 -76.81
CA ALA A 526 47.68 -8.08 -78.21
C ALA A 526 46.59 -8.57 -79.17
N ALA A 527 45.98 -9.74 -78.90
CA ALA A 527 44.91 -10.30 -79.73
C ALA A 527 43.63 -9.43 -79.72
N ALA A 528 43.29 -8.79 -78.59
CA ALA A 528 42.12 -7.92 -78.46
C ALA A 528 42.20 -6.69 -79.38
N ARG A 529 43.41 -6.18 -79.65
CA ARG A 529 43.61 -5.06 -80.58
C ARG A 529 43.30 -5.49 -82.02
N ALA A 530 43.71 -6.70 -82.43
CA ALA A 530 43.33 -7.26 -83.73
C ALA A 530 41.82 -7.57 -83.83
N ALA A 531 41.24 -8.24 -82.83
CA ALA A 531 39.81 -8.57 -82.78
C ALA A 531 38.90 -7.32 -82.77
N THR A 532 39.39 -6.17 -82.29
CA THR A 532 38.65 -4.89 -82.34
C THR A 532 38.53 -4.35 -83.78
N ASP A 533 39.47 -4.68 -84.68
CA ASP A 533 39.36 -4.35 -86.10
C ASP A 533 38.58 -5.40 -86.89
N GLU A 534 38.64 -6.69 -86.52
CA GLU A 534 37.74 -7.72 -87.05
C GLU A 534 36.26 -7.43 -86.70
N LEU A 535 35.96 -6.95 -85.48
CA LEU A 535 34.60 -6.49 -85.14
C LEU A 535 34.13 -5.29 -86.00
N ARG A 536 35.04 -4.51 -86.59
CA ARG A 536 34.71 -3.43 -87.55
C ARG A 536 34.52 -3.94 -88.98
N ALA A 537 34.88 -5.19 -89.26
CA ALA A 537 34.50 -5.93 -90.47
C ALA A 537 33.16 -6.65 -90.27
N ALA A 538 33.04 -7.50 -89.24
CA ALA A 538 31.82 -8.26 -88.94
C ALA A 538 30.58 -7.37 -88.69
N ARG A 539 30.76 -6.14 -88.17
CA ARG A 539 29.66 -5.16 -88.05
C ARG A 539 29.14 -4.63 -89.39
N ARG A 540 29.80 -4.91 -90.52
CA ARG A 540 29.27 -4.67 -91.87
C ARG A 540 28.47 -5.87 -92.38
N GLU A 541 28.98 -7.10 -92.21
CA GLU A 541 28.22 -8.32 -92.55
C GLU A 541 26.90 -8.41 -91.76
N LEU A 542 26.91 -8.07 -90.47
CA LEU A 542 25.70 -8.00 -89.63
C LEU A 542 24.70 -6.89 -90.02
N LEU A 543 25.04 -5.99 -90.96
CA LEU A 543 24.10 -5.06 -91.57
C LEU A 543 23.49 -5.60 -92.87
N ASP A 544 24.16 -6.55 -93.53
CA ASP A 544 23.63 -7.26 -94.70
C ASP A 544 22.74 -8.45 -94.27
N GLU A 545 23.13 -9.22 -93.24
CA GLU A 545 22.27 -10.27 -92.63
C GLU A 545 20.93 -9.71 -92.09
N ALA A 546 20.92 -8.44 -91.68
CA ALA A 546 19.70 -7.77 -91.24
C ALA A 546 18.63 -7.66 -92.34
N ALA A 547 19.02 -7.71 -93.63
CA ALA A 547 18.08 -7.75 -94.75
C ALA A 547 17.47 -9.16 -94.98
N GLU A 548 18.15 -10.23 -94.58
CA GLU A 548 17.64 -11.60 -94.73
C GLU A 548 16.57 -11.94 -93.67
N ILE A 549 16.66 -11.34 -92.48
CA ILE A 549 15.71 -11.56 -91.37
C ILE A 549 14.28 -11.12 -91.70
N ASP A 550 14.08 -10.08 -92.51
CA ASP A 550 12.73 -9.68 -92.95
C ASP A 550 12.11 -10.70 -93.93
N SER A 551 12.92 -11.45 -94.71
CA SER A 551 12.41 -12.55 -95.55
C SER A 551 11.85 -13.73 -94.72
N LEU A 552 12.36 -13.92 -93.50
CA LEU A 552 11.88 -14.95 -92.57
C LEU A 552 10.58 -14.53 -91.88
N ARG A 553 10.29 -13.22 -91.77
CA ARG A 553 9.00 -12.72 -91.23
C ARG A 553 7.83 -12.99 -92.16
N GLU A 554 8.01 -12.92 -93.48
CA GLU A 554 6.97 -13.32 -94.43
C GLU A 554 6.64 -14.82 -94.34
N ARG A 555 7.64 -15.67 -94.07
CA ARG A 555 7.45 -17.12 -93.85
C ARG A 555 6.73 -17.45 -92.53
N ALA A 556 6.80 -16.58 -91.51
CA ALA A 556 5.96 -16.71 -90.32
C ALA A 556 4.47 -16.39 -90.62
N ALA A 557 4.21 -15.49 -91.57
CA ALA A 557 2.86 -15.06 -91.96
C ALA A 557 2.13 -16.03 -92.92
N SER A 558 2.77 -17.11 -93.39
CA SER A 558 2.10 -18.24 -94.07
C SER A 558 1.64 -19.31 -93.07
N LEU A 559 2.51 -19.74 -92.16
CA LEU A 559 2.19 -20.72 -91.09
C LEU A 559 1.03 -20.28 -90.18
N ALA A 560 0.86 -18.96 -89.99
CA ALA A 560 -0.31 -18.40 -89.29
C ALA A 560 -1.65 -18.64 -90.02
N ARG A 561 -1.64 -18.77 -91.35
CA ARG A 561 -2.84 -19.03 -92.18
C ARG A 561 -3.22 -20.50 -92.22
N GLU A 562 -2.25 -21.42 -92.14
CA GLU A 562 -2.53 -22.87 -92.03
C GLU A 562 -3.22 -23.22 -90.70
N ARG A 563 -2.83 -22.57 -89.59
CA ARG A 563 -3.48 -22.80 -88.28
C ARG A 563 -4.96 -22.41 -88.24
N LEU A 564 -5.42 -21.50 -89.12
CA LEU A 564 -6.84 -21.18 -89.26
C LEU A 564 -7.63 -22.23 -90.05
N ALA A 565 -6.99 -22.97 -90.97
CA ALA A 565 -7.64 -24.05 -91.73
C ALA A 565 -8.00 -25.26 -90.85
N VAL A 566 -7.15 -25.60 -89.87
CA VAL A 566 -7.38 -26.71 -88.94
C VAL A 566 -8.64 -26.50 -88.09
N GLY A 567 -8.89 -25.26 -87.63
CA GLY A 567 -10.11 -24.91 -86.90
C GLY A 567 -11.40 -25.05 -87.74
N ALA A 568 -11.33 -24.75 -89.04
CA ALA A 568 -12.44 -24.93 -89.95
C ALA A 568 -12.76 -26.42 -90.22
N ALA A 569 -11.72 -27.27 -90.31
CA ALA A 569 -11.88 -28.70 -90.54
C ALA A 569 -12.66 -29.40 -89.39
N ALA A 570 -12.36 -29.08 -88.13
CA ALA A 570 -13.08 -29.61 -86.98
C ALA A 570 -14.59 -29.27 -87.00
N HIS A 571 -14.94 -28.05 -87.44
CA HIS A 571 -16.33 -27.59 -87.56
C HIS A 571 -17.05 -28.11 -88.83
N ALA A 572 -16.31 -28.65 -89.80
CA ALA A 572 -16.87 -29.44 -90.89
C ALA A 572 -17.16 -30.88 -90.45
N LEU A 573 -16.20 -31.53 -89.75
CA LEU A 573 -16.32 -32.92 -89.31
C LEU A 573 -17.53 -33.14 -88.39
N GLY A 574 -17.78 -32.23 -87.44
CA GLY A 574 -18.95 -32.30 -86.56
C GLY A 574 -20.30 -32.15 -87.27
N ARG A 575 -20.34 -31.57 -88.47
CA ARG A 575 -21.55 -31.54 -89.32
C ARG A 575 -21.69 -32.80 -90.18
N LEU A 576 -20.58 -33.47 -90.49
CA LEU A 576 -20.59 -34.73 -91.23
C LEU A 576 -21.17 -35.87 -90.37
N VAL A 577 -20.77 -35.96 -89.10
CA VAL A 577 -21.30 -36.95 -88.13
C VAL A 577 -22.82 -36.81 -87.98
N ALA A 578 -23.31 -35.59 -87.73
CA ALA A 578 -24.74 -35.32 -87.58
C ALA A 578 -25.57 -35.58 -88.87
N ALA A 579 -24.92 -35.59 -90.05
CA ALA A 579 -25.56 -35.97 -91.31
C ALA A 579 -25.61 -37.51 -91.52
N VAL A 580 -24.62 -38.25 -90.99
CA VAL A 580 -24.60 -39.73 -91.03
C VAL A 580 -25.60 -40.31 -90.03
N GLU A 581 -25.75 -39.72 -88.84
CA GLU A 581 -26.74 -40.15 -87.83
C GLU A 581 -28.21 -39.95 -88.28
N ALA A 582 -28.45 -39.10 -89.28
CA ALA A 582 -29.77 -38.80 -89.82
C ALA A 582 -30.19 -39.69 -91.02
N ALA A 583 -29.31 -40.56 -91.52
CA ALA A 583 -29.54 -41.37 -92.71
C ALA A 583 -29.75 -42.85 -92.35
N ASP A 584 -31.00 -43.28 -92.21
CA ASP A 584 -31.35 -44.67 -91.89
C ASP A 584 -31.44 -45.60 -93.14
N ALA A 585 -31.51 -46.90 -92.87
CA ALA A 585 -31.82 -48.02 -93.76
C ALA A 585 -30.66 -48.71 -94.52
N ARG A 586 -30.17 -49.81 -93.90
CA ARG A 586 -29.68 -51.07 -94.52
C ARG A 586 -28.20 -51.19 -94.95
N ASP A 587 -27.26 -50.72 -94.13
CA ASP A 587 -25.90 -51.29 -94.13
C ASP A 587 -25.41 -51.56 -92.69
N ALA A 588 -24.67 -52.66 -92.51
CA ALA A 588 -24.09 -53.09 -91.24
C ALA A 588 -22.63 -52.62 -91.06
N ASP A 589 -21.84 -52.55 -92.13
CA ASP A 589 -20.43 -52.16 -92.05
C ASP A 589 -20.28 -50.63 -91.94
N ALA A 590 -21.25 -49.87 -92.45
CA ALA A 590 -21.36 -48.43 -92.20
C ALA A 590 -21.46 -48.09 -90.71
N ARG A 591 -22.14 -48.93 -89.91
CA ARG A 591 -22.31 -48.72 -88.45
C ARG A 591 -21.02 -48.98 -87.66
N ARG A 592 -20.11 -49.83 -88.16
CA ARG A 592 -18.77 -50.01 -87.56
C ARG A 592 -17.88 -48.80 -87.81
N HIS A 593 -17.76 -48.38 -89.06
CA HIS A 593 -16.93 -47.22 -89.42
C HIS A 593 -17.41 -45.92 -88.76
N ALA A 594 -18.73 -45.74 -88.58
CA ALA A 594 -19.26 -44.60 -87.82
C ALA A 594 -18.85 -44.61 -86.34
N ALA A 595 -18.83 -45.79 -85.68
CA ALA A 595 -18.39 -45.92 -84.30
C ALA A 595 -16.88 -45.67 -84.14
N GLU A 596 -16.05 -46.21 -85.05
CA GLU A 596 -14.61 -46.01 -85.07
C GLU A 596 -14.23 -44.53 -85.31
N LEU A 597 -14.93 -43.85 -86.23
CA LEU A 597 -14.75 -42.40 -86.46
C LEU A 597 -15.20 -41.55 -85.27
N GLY A 598 -16.26 -41.94 -84.56
CA GLY A 598 -16.70 -41.30 -83.33
C GLY A 598 -15.66 -41.40 -82.20
N GLU A 599 -15.05 -42.57 -82.03
CA GLU A 599 -14.01 -42.79 -81.02
C GLU A 599 -12.70 -42.04 -81.36
N LEU A 600 -12.33 -41.97 -82.66
CA LEU A 600 -11.19 -41.18 -83.13
C LEU A 600 -11.40 -39.68 -82.88
N ALA A 601 -12.61 -39.17 -83.16
CA ALA A 601 -12.97 -37.77 -82.89
C ALA A 601 -12.99 -37.44 -81.39
N PHE A 602 -13.31 -38.41 -80.52
CA PHE A 602 -13.19 -38.24 -79.07
C PHE A 602 -11.72 -38.15 -78.63
N ARG A 603 -10.85 -39.06 -79.10
CA ARG A 603 -9.42 -39.09 -78.74
C ARG A 603 -8.69 -37.78 -79.09
N VAL A 604 -8.84 -37.28 -80.32
CA VAL A 604 -8.20 -36.01 -80.76
C VAL A 604 -8.68 -34.80 -79.93
N LYS A 605 -9.94 -34.82 -79.49
CA LYS A 605 -10.53 -33.75 -78.66
C LYS A 605 -10.05 -33.80 -77.19
N ASP A 606 -9.65 -34.96 -76.70
CA ASP A 606 -9.16 -35.17 -75.35
C ASP A 606 -7.64 -34.90 -75.23
N GLU A 607 -6.83 -35.31 -76.22
CA GLU A 607 -5.39 -34.98 -76.27
C GLU A 607 -5.14 -33.47 -76.40
N THR A 608 -5.88 -32.79 -77.30
CA THR A 608 -5.81 -31.32 -77.45
C THR A 608 -6.23 -30.58 -76.16
N ARG A 609 -7.06 -31.22 -75.31
CA ARG A 609 -7.48 -30.66 -74.02
C ARG A 609 -6.42 -30.87 -72.93
N ARG A 610 -5.65 -31.98 -72.96
CA ARG A 610 -4.56 -32.22 -71.99
C ARG A 610 -3.40 -31.25 -72.19
N SER A 611 -2.94 -31.04 -73.42
CA SER A 611 -1.84 -30.08 -73.69
C SER A 611 -2.18 -28.63 -73.34
N LEU A 612 -3.47 -28.27 -73.29
CA LEU A 612 -3.94 -26.94 -72.85
C LEU A 612 -4.15 -26.83 -71.32
N LEU A 613 -4.00 -27.92 -70.56
CA LEU A 613 -4.05 -27.93 -69.11
C LEU A 613 -2.65 -28.03 -68.48
N ASP A 614 -1.76 -28.85 -69.05
CA ASP A 614 -0.38 -28.97 -68.56
C ASP A 614 0.38 -27.64 -68.64
N GLU A 615 0.20 -26.85 -69.72
CA GLU A 615 0.80 -25.51 -69.87
C GLU A 615 0.17 -24.46 -68.91
N ALA A 616 -1.04 -24.73 -68.38
CA ALA A 616 -1.73 -23.82 -67.47
C ALA A 616 -1.26 -23.96 -66.01
N ASP A 617 -1.03 -25.19 -65.53
CA ASP A 617 -0.47 -25.42 -64.19
C ASP A 617 1.02 -24.99 -64.12
N HIS A 618 1.77 -25.14 -65.21
CA HIS A 618 3.23 -24.93 -65.20
C HIS A 618 3.68 -23.46 -65.03
N GLN A 619 2.79 -22.47 -65.23
CA GLN A 619 3.08 -21.06 -64.93
C GLN A 619 2.63 -20.60 -63.54
N GLN A 620 1.83 -21.38 -62.79
CA GLN A 620 1.22 -20.89 -61.55
C GLN A 620 2.04 -21.16 -60.26
N GLN A 621 3.25 -21.73 -60.36
CA GLN A 621 4.06 -22.14 -59.20
C GLN A 621 5.43 -21.44 -58.99
N GLN A 622 5.83 -20.42 -59.78
CA GLN A 622 7.12 -19.74 -59.56
C GLN A 622 7.06 -18.20 -59.59
N GLN A 623 6.61 -17.58 -58.49
CA GLN A 623 7.27 -16.40 -57.87
C GLN A 623 6.76 -16.17 -56.41
N PRO A 624 7.49 -15.44 -55.55
CA PRO A 624 7.54 -15.76 -54.12
C PRO A 624 6.39 -15.21 -53.25
N LYS A 625 5.92 -16.04 -52.30
CA LYS A 625 5.01 -15.66 -51.21
C LYS A 625 5.66 -15.69 -49.81
N GLU A 626 6.96 -15.40 -49.72
CA GLU A 626 7.70 -15.35 -48.44
C GLU A 626 7.97 -13.91 -47.94
N PHE A 627 6.92 -13.11 -47.74
CA PHE A 627 7.06 -11.77 -47.13
C PHE A 627 6.19 -11.49 -45.89
N PHE A 628 5.35 -12.44 -45.48
CA PHE A 628 4.44 -12.28 -44.31
C PHE A 628 4.48 -13.44 -43.29
N ALA A 629 5.39 -14.40 -43.45
CA ALA A 629 5.57 -15.51 -42.50
C ALA A 629 6.03 -15.14 -41.06
N PRO A 630 6.84 -14.09 -40.80
CA PRO A 630 7.36 -13.83 -39.45
C PRO A 630 6.31 -13.43 -38.40
N LEU A 631 5.22 -12.77 -38.82
CA LEU A 631 4.29 -12.10 -37.90
C LEU A 631 3.39 -13.07 -37.11
N GLY A 632 3.13 -14.27 -37.63
CA GLY A 632 2.34 -15.29 -36.91
C GLY A 632 3.06 -15.89 -35.70
N LYS A 633 4.38 -16.14 -35.81
CA LYS A 633 5.15 -16.82 -34.75
C LYS A 633 5.50 -15.90 -33.57
N LEU A 634 5.65 -14.60 -33.80
CA LEU A 634 5.80 -13.60 -32.73
C LEU A 634 4.57 -13.49 -31.82
N TRP A 635 3.37 -13.84 -32.31
CA TRP A 635 2.13 -13.82 -31.52
C TRP A 635 1.85 -15.13 -30.75
N ALA A 636 2.66 -16.17 -30.98
CA ALA A 636 2.59 -17.44 -30.25
C ALA A 636 3.50 -17.43 -29.00
N VAL A 637 4.78 -17.07 -29.17
CA VAL A 637 5.81 -17.14 -28.11
C VAL A 637 5.51 -16.27 -26.89
N GLY A 638 4.72 -15.19 -27.06
CA GLY A 638 4.27 -14.36 -25.94
C GLY A 638 3.19 -15.00 -25.05
N ARG A 639 2.48 -16.03 -25.52
CA ARG A 639 1.30 -16.59 -24.81
C ARG A 639 1.72 -17.45 -23.62
N ASP A 640 2.68 -18.33 -23.82
CA ASP A 640 3.05 -19.35 -22.82
C ASP A 640 3.89 -18.78 -21.67
N LYS A 641 4.70 -17.74 -21.94
CA LYS A 641 5.43 -16.98 -20.90
C LYS A 641 4.58 -15.99 -20.11
N VAL A 642 3.39 -15.61 -20.62
CA VAL A 642 2.39 -14.89 -19.82
C VAL A 642 1.58 -15.88 -18.97
N ALA A 643 1.33 -17.09 -19.47
CA ALA A 643 0.71 -18.17 -18.68
C ALA A 643 1.56 -18.59 -17.48
N SER A 644 2.89 -18.68 -17.62
CA SER A 644 3.80 -19.05 -16.51
C SER A 644 3.98 -17.98 -15.41
N VAL A 645 3.24 -16.87 -15.47
CA VAL A 645 3.16 -15.85 -14.39
C VAL A 645 1.77 -15.87 -13.73
N ALA A 646 0.85 -16.72 -14.21
CA ALA A 646 -0.56 -16.73 -13.82
C ALA A 646 -0.93 -17.74 -12.72
N GLU A 647 0.02 -18.28 -11.96
CA GLU A 647 -0.21 -19.30 -10.90
C GLU A 647 -1.10 -18.83 -9.72
N HIS A 648 -1.61 -17.59 -9.73
CA HIS A 648 -2.51 -17.04 -8.71
C HIS A 648 -3.85 -16.58 -9.34
N SER A 649 -4.61 -17.56 -9.85
CA SER A 649 -5.92 -17.47 -10.53
C SER A 649 -6.65 -16.12 -10.36
N MET A 650 -6.60 -15.30 -11.41
CA MET A 650 -7.38 -14.06 -11.51
C MET A 650 -8.77 -14.33 -12.09
N SER A 651 -9.77 -13.57 -11.62
CA SER A 651 -11.06 -13.49 -12.31
C SER A 651 -10.85 -13.04 -13.76
N SER A 652 -11.57 -13.65 -14.71
CA SER A 652 -11.54 -13.24 -16.13
C SER A 652 -11.96 -11.77 -16.30
N THR A 653 -12.93 -11.29 -15.54
CA THR A 653 -13.33 -9.88 -15.49
C THR A 653 -12.20 -8.98 -15.01
N LEU A 654 -11.45 -9.40 -13.98
CA LEU A 654 -10.33 -8.63 -13.42
C LEU A 654 -9.13 -8.60 -14.40
N LEU A 655 -8.92 -9.67 -15.16
CA LEU A 655 -7.94 -9.71 -16.25
C LEU A 655 -8.33 -8.77 -17.39
N VAL A 656 -9.58 -8.80 -17.86
CA VAL A 656 -10.10 -7.89 -18.89
C VAL A 656 -10.02 -6.43 -18.45
N LEU A 657 -10.31 -6.14 -17.17
CA LEU A 657 -10.15 -4.81 -16.58
C LEU A 657 -8.68 -4.34 -16.64
N ASN A 658 -7.75 -5.21 -16.24
CA ASN A 658 -6.33 -4.90 -16.26
C ASN A 658 -5.83 -4.63 -17.70
N VAL A 659 -6.27 -5.42 -18.68
CA VAL A 659 -5.94 -5.21 -20.10
C VAL A 659 -6.53 -3.91 -20.64
N ALA A 660 -7.79 -3.58 -20.34
CA ALA A 660 -8.41 -2.32 -20.76
C ALA A 660 -7.72 -1.08 -20.14
N ALA A 661 -7.28 -1.19 -18.89
CA ALA A 661 -6.47 -0.16 -18.23
C ALA A 661 -5.07 -0.04 -18.86
N CYS A 662 -4.38 -1.16 -19.10
CA CYS A 662 -3.06 -1.16 -19.76
C CYS A 662 -3.14 -0.54 -21.17
N LEU A 663 -4.19 -0.84 -21.95
CA LEU A 663 -4.43 -0.19 -23.25
C LEU A 663 -4.62 1.33 -23.15
N SER A 664 -5.21 1.83 -22.06
CA SER A 664 -5.37 3.27 -21.85
C SER A 664 -4.03 3.97 -21.62
N GLY A 665 -3.14 3.35 -20.85
CA GLY A 665 -1.76 3.80 -20.67
C GLY A 665 -1.00 3.74 -21.99
N PHE A 666 -1.10 2.61 -22.71
CA PHE A 666 -0.47 2.41 -24.01
C PHE A 666 -0.90 3.46 -25.04
N LEU A 667 -2.17 3.82 -25.14
CA LEU A 667 -2.67 4.85 -26.07
C LEU A 667 -2.06 6.23 -25.81
N PHE A 668 -2.00 6.64 -24.55
CA PHE A 668 -1.36 7.89 -24.14
C PHE A 668 0.15 7.86 -24.44
N GLY A 669 0.81 6.75 -24.13
CA GLY A 669 2.20 6.51 -24.51
C GLY A 669 2.44 6.62 -26.02
N TYR A 670 1.56 5.99 -26.80
CA TYR A 670 1.69 5.89 -28.25
C TYR A 670 1.53 7.24 -28.94
N ASP A 671 0.55 8.08 -28.57
CA ASP A 671 0.49 9.45 -29.12
C ASP A 671 1.74 10.26 -28.77
N THR A 672 2.22 10.13 -27.54
CA THR A 672 3.41 10.85 -27.06
C THR A 672 4.66 10.50 -27.87
N GLY A 673 4.93 9.20 -28.09
CA GLY A 673 6.07 8.74 -28.88
C GLY A 673 5.91 8.92 -30.40
N VAL A 674 4.68 8.79 -30.94
CA VAL A 674 4.49 8.80 -32.40
C VAL A 674 4.74 10.18 -33.01
N VAL A 675 4.47 11.25 -32.27
CA VAL A 675 4.78 12.63 -32.69
C VAL A 675 6.28 12.79 -32.98
N SER A 676 7.15 12.26 -32.12
CA SER A 676 8.61 12.45 -32.19
C SER A 676 9.20 12.06 -33.55
N GLY A 677 8.87 10.86 -34.03
CA GLY A 677 9.36 10.36 -35.32
C GLY A 677 8.62 10.91 -36.55
N ALA A 678 7.45 11.52 -36.37
CA ALA A 678 6.57 11.97 -37.44
C ALA A 678 6.62 13.48 -37.71
N VAL A 679 7.00 14.31 -36.74
CA VAL A 679 6.88 15.78 -36.82
C VAL A 679 7.67 16.40 -37.98
N GLU A 680 8.90 15.95 -38.25
CA GLU A 680 9.71 16.41 -39.41
C GLU A 680 9.03 16.07 -40.76
N ASP A 681 8.20 15.02 -40.80
CA ASP A 681 7.49 14.57 -42.00
C ASP A 681 6.13 15.24 -42.18
N VAL A 682 5.39 15.46 -41.08
CA VAL A 682 4.17 16.29 -41.06
C VAL A 682 4.48 17.69 -41.56
N GLN A 683 5.52 18.33 -41.00
CA GLN A 683 5.93 19.69 -41.37
C GLN A 683 6.25 19.80 -42.87
N LYS A 684 7.00 18.84 -43.44
CA LYS A 684 7.36 18.83 -44.87
C LYS A 684 6.20 18.47 -45.79
N THR A 685 5.33 17.55 -45.37
CA THR A 685 4.16 17.11 -46.16
C THR A 685 3.12 18.22 -46.28
N LEU A 686 2.84 18.91 -45.17
CA LEU A 686 1.80 19.96 -45.08
C LEU A 686 2.36 21.38 -45.24
N ARG A 687 3.67 21.53 -45.51
CA ARG A 687 4.41 22.81 -45.66
C ARG A 687 4.20 23.77 -44.48
N LEU A 688 4.27 23.26 -43.25
CA LEU A 688 4.01 24.05 -42.04
C LEU A 688 5.22 24.90 -41.62
N SER A 689 4.95 26.11 -41.12
CA SER A 689 5.92 26.91 -40.37
C SER A 689 6.24 26.27 -39.00
N THR A 690 7.26 26.79 -38.31
CA THR A 690 7.61 26.37 -36.94
C THR A 690 6.41 26.50 -36.01
N HIS A 691 5.79 27.67 -35.94
CA HIS A 691 4.62 27.92 -35.09
C HIS A 691 3.39 27.07 -35.47
N ALA A 692 3.16 26.81 -36.77
CA ALA A 692 2.09 25.90 -37.20
C ALA A 692 2.36 24.45 -36.76
N THR A 693 3.62 24.05 -36.71
CA THR A 693 4.04 22.72 -36.20
C THR A 693 3.89 22.65 -34.68
N GLU A 694 4.32 23.68 -33.95
CA GLU A 694 4.13 23.81 -32.48
C GLU A 694 2.65 23.79 -32.11
N THR A 695 1.80 24.51 -32.86
CA THR A 695 0.33 24.52 -32.71
C THR A 695 -0.25 23.12 -32.87
N ALA A 696 0.20 22.36 -33.86
CA ALA A 696 -0.27 21.00 -34.10
C ALA A 696 0.15 20.03 -32.96
N VAL A 697 1.39 20.13 -32.47
CA VAL A 697 1.85 19.30 -31.34
C VAL A 697 1.07 19.64 -30.07
N ALA A 698 0.95 20.94 -29.74
CA ALA A 698 0.32 21.45 -28.53
C ALA A 698 -1.21 21.22 -28.45
N ALA A 699 -1.89 20.99 -29.59
CA ALA A 699 -3.33 20.73 -29.63
C ALA A 699 -3.79 19.55 -28.75
N THR A 700 -2.96 18.51 -28.59
CA THR A 700 -3.29 17.35 -27.73
C THR A 700 -3.17 17.68 -26.24
N PRO A 701 -2.05 18.24 -25.72
CA PRO A 701 -2.00 18.81 -24.38
C PRO A 701 -3.11 19.83 -24.07
N PHE A 702 -3.50 20.67 -25.03
CA PHE A 702 -4.61 21.61 -24.87
C PHE A 702 -5.95 20.89 -24.63
N GLY A 703 -6.30 19.94 -25.49
CA GLY A 703 -7.50 19.10 -25.30
C GLY A 703 -7.46 18.33 -23.98
N ALA A 704 -6.30 17.79 -23.61
CA ALA A 704 -6.11 17.06 -22.35
C ALA A 704 -6.28 17.98 -21.13
N CYS A 705 -5.79 19.22 -21.17
CA CYS A 705 -5.96 20.22 -20.12
C CYS A 705 -7.44 20.49 -19.84
N VAL A 706 -8.20 20.83 -20.89
CA VAL A 706 -9.63 21.14 -20.75
C VAL A 706 -10.42 19.92 -20.26
N PHE A 707 -10.23 18.76 -20.90
CA PHE A 707 -11.05 17.58 -20.60
C PHE A 707 -10.64 16.84 -19.32
N SER A 708 -9.43 17.06 -18.78
CA SER A 708 -9.08 16.62 -17.41
C SER A 708 -9.99 17.25 -16.36
N LEU A 709 -10.36 18.53 -16.51
CA LEU A 709 -11.32 19.19 -15.63
C LEU A 709 -12.74 18.63 -15.82
N VAL A 710 -13.16 18.38 -17.07
CA VAL A 710 -14.47 17.79 -17.38
C VAL A 710 -14.60 16.36 -16.85
N ALA A 711 -13.50 15.61 -16.72
CA ALA A 711 -13.50 14.23 -16.26
C ALA A 711 -14.09 14.05 -14.84
N ALA A 712 -13.87 14.98 -13.91
CA ALA A 712 -14.40 14.86 -12.53
C ALA A 712 -15.94 14.89 -12.46
N PRO A 713 -16.66 15.92 -12.97
CA PRO A 713 -18.12 15.90 -13.00
C PRO A 713 -18.68 14.82 -13.92
N LEU A 714 -18.02 14.50 -15.04
CA LEU A 714 -18.48 13.43 -15.94
C LEU A 714 -18.48 12.06 -15.26
N ASN A 715 -17.40 11.73 -14.54
CA ASN A 715 -17.30 10.50 -13.73
C ASN A 715 -18.34 10.43 -12.59
N ALA A 716 -18.79 11.58 -12.07
CA ALA A 716 -19.88 11.62 -11.11
C ALA A 716 -21.25 11.34 -11.78
N LEU A 717 -21.49 11.92 -12.95
CA LEU A 717 -22.77 11.88 -13.67
C LEU A 717 -23.06 10.54 -14.37
N ILE A 718 -22.09 9.99 -15.12
CA ILE A 718 -22.32 8.82 -15.99
C ILE A 718 -21.54 7.55 -15.60
N GLY A 719 -20.68 7.63 -14.58
CA GLY A 719 -19.82 6.54 -14.16
C GLY A 719 -18.49 6.45 -14.93
N ARG A 720 -17.56 5.64 -14.42
CA ARG A 720 -16.17 5.58 -14.84
C ARG A 720 -16.00 4.78 -16.14
N ARG A 721 -16.71 3.66 -16.28
CA ARG A 721 -16.74 2.88 -17.52
C ARG A 721 -17.26 3.73 -18.68
N SER A 722 -18.33 4.50 -18.45
CA SER A 722 -18.94 5.37 -19.46
C SER A 722 -18.00 6.49 -19.91
N THR A 723 -17.29 7.15 -18.97
CA THR A 723 -16.26 8.14 -19.30
C THR A 723 -15.11 7.55 -20.12
N LEU A 724 -14.66 6.32 -19.80
CA LEU A 724 -13.61 5.63 -20.56
C LEU A 724 -14.06 5.19 -21.96
N LEU A 725 -15.35 4.87 -22.15
CA LEU A 725 -15.92 4.61 -23.48
C LEU A 725 -15.93 5.87 -24.35
N ILE A 726 -16.28 7.04 -23.78
CA ILE A 726 -16.19 8.34 -24.47
C ILE A 726 -14.72 8.65 -24.82
N ALA A 727 -13.78 8.39 -23.90
CA ALA A 727 -12.35 8.56 -24.16
C ALA A 727 -11.85 7.68 -25.32
N ALA A 728 -12.22 6.39 -25.34
CA ALA A 728 -11.84 5.44 -26.40
C ALA A 728 -12.45 5.81 -27.77
N LEU A 729 -13.71 6.26 -27.79
CA LEU A 729 -14.35 6.78 -28.99
C LEU A 729 -13.65 8.05 -29.51
N SER A 730 -13.30 8.98 -28.62
CA SER A 730 -12.60 10.22 -29.00
C SER A 730 -11.17 9.96 -29.49
N TYR A 731 -10.44 9.02 -28.86
CA TYR A 731 -9.17 8.50 -29.37
C TYR A 731 -9.32 7.93 -30.79
N THR A 732 -10.33 7.09 -31.02
CA THR A 732 -10.58 6.45 -32.32
C THR A 732 -10.85 7.49 -33.41
N LEU A 733 -11.78 8.43 -33.16
CA LEU A 733 -12.11 9.50 -34.10
C LEU A 733 -10.93 10.45 -34.33
N GLY A 734 -10.21 10.82 -33.26
CA GLY A 734 -9.02 11.66 -33.33
C GLY A 734 -7.90 11.02 -34.18
N ALA A 735 -7.61 9.74 -33.96
CA ALA A 735 -6.60 9.00 -34.71
C ALA A 735 -6.95 8.87 -36.19
N VAL A 736 -8.22 8.57 -36.52
CA VAL A 736 -8.70 8.54 -37.91
C VAL A 736 -8.58 9.92 -38.57
N LEU A 737 -9.00 10.99 -37.88
CA LEU A 737 -8.87 12.36 -38.38
C LEU A 737 -7.41 12.75 -38.64
N VAL A 738 -6.50 12.47 -37.70
CA VAL A 738 -5.05 12.73 -37.87
C VAL A 738 -4.45 11.90 -39.02
N GLY A 739 -4.80 10.62 -39.11
CA GLY A 739 -4.35 9.75 -40.21
C GLY A 739 -4.87 10.22 -41.59
N SER A 740 -6.06 10.83 -41.63
CA SER A 740 -6.63 11.41 -42.86
C SER A 740 -6.16 12.83 -43.17
N ALA A 741 -5.46 13.51 -42.26
CA ALA A 741 -5.29 14.97 -42.29
C ALA A 741 -4.61 15.50 -43.56
N TRP A 742 -5.18 16.58 -44.12
CA TRP A 742 -4.76 17.22 -45.38
C TRP A 742 -4.31 18.68 -45.20
N ASN A 743 -4.63 19.31 -44.07
CA ASN A 743 -4.19 20.67 -43.72
C ASN A 743 -4.02 20.84 -42.19
N LEU A 744 -3.47 21.98 -41.76
CA LEU A 744 -3.25 22.28 -40.34
C LEU A 744 -4.53 22.16 -39.51
N SER A 745 -5.67 22.69 -39.98
CA SER A 745 -6.93 22.67 -39.26
C SER A 745 -7.45 21.25 -39.00
N SER A 746 -7.38 20.36 -40.01
CA SER A 746 -7.75 18.94 -39.87
C SER A 746 -6.83 18.20 -38.89
N LEU A 747 -5.53 18.50 -38.90
CA LEU A 747 -4.55 17.94 -37.98
C LEU A 747 -4.79 18.42 -36.54
N VAL A 748 -5.00 19.72 -36.33
CA VAL A 748 -5.31 20.31 -35.01
C VAL A 748 -6.64 19.80 -34.47
N ALA A 749 -7.67 19.64 -35.30
CA ALA A 749 -8.95 19.07 -34.89
C ALA A 749 -8.80 17.60 -34.44
N GLY A 750 -8.12 16.78 -35.23
CA GLY A 750 -7.84 15.38 -34.87
C GLY A 750 -6.98 15.26 -33.59
N ARG A 751 -5.93 16.07 -33.46
CA ARG A 751 -5.06 16.09 -32.27
C ARG A 751 -5.75 16.64 -31.01
N THR A 752 -6.68 17.59 -31.16
CA THR A 752 -7.57 18.00 -30.05
C THR A 752 -8.48 16.85 -29.63
N GLY A 753 -9.03 16.07 -30.58
CA GLY A 753 -9.82 14.85 -30.30
C GLY A 753 -9.03 13.76 -29.57
N LEU A 754 -7.77 13.53 -29.95
CA LEU A 754 -6.84 12.70 -29.16
C LEU A 754 -6.66 13.27 -27.74
N GLY A 755 -6.55 14.60 -27.60
CA GLY A 755 -6.45 15.30 -26.32
C GLY A 755 -7.65 15.06 -25.39
N VAL A 756 -8.88 15.02 -25.92
CA VAL A 756 -10.07 14.62 -25.15
C VAL A 756 -9.88 13.23 -24.55
N GLY A 757 -9.41 12.27 -25.36
CA GLY A 757 -9.10 10.90 -24.92
C GLY A 757 -8.02 10.86 -23.83
N VAL A 758 -6.93 11.61 -24.01
CA VAL A 758 -5.82 11.73 -23.04
C VAL A 758 -6.31 12.31 -21.70
N GLY A 759 -7.08 13.41 -21.73
CA GLY A 759 -7.55 14.09 -20.52
C GLY A 759 -8.56 13.27 -19.72
N LEU A 760 -9.56 12.68 -20.40
CA LEU A 760 -10.53 11.79 -19.76
C LEU A 760 -9.85 10.51 -19.22
N GLY A 761 -8.94 9.91 -20.00
CA GLY A 761 -8.24 8.68 -19.63
C GLY A 761 -7.29 8.85 -18.43
N SER A 762 -6.38 9.82 -18.49
CA SER A 762 -5.34 10.03 -17.46
C SER A 762 -5.91 10.41 -16.09
N MET A 763 -7.10 11.00 -16.04
CA MET A 763 -7.84 11.23 -14.80
C MET A 763 -8.63 10.00 -14.33
N THR A 764 -9.32 9.32 -15.25
CA THR A 764 -10.33 8.30 -14.90
C THR A 764 -9.74 6.92 -14.59
N VAL A 765 -8.70 6.48 -15.32
CA VAL A 765 -8.18 5.10 -15.21
C VAL A 765 -7.64 4.79 -13.82
N PRO A 766 -6.79 5.63 -13.17
CA PRO A 766 -6.30 5.33 -11.82
C PRO A 766 -7.43 5.21 -10.79
N ILE A 767 -8.48 6.04 -10.92
CA ILE A 767 -9.67 6.00 -10.05
C ILE A 767 -10.47 4.72 -10.29
N PHE A 768 -10.67 4.31 -11.55
CA PHE A 768 -11.41 3.09 -11.90
C PHE A 768 -10.67 1.83 -11.44
N ILE A 769 -9.34 1.78 -11.56
CA ILE A 769 -8.51 0.73 -10.94
C ILE A 769 -8.71 0.74 -9.42
N ALA A 770 -8.60 1.90 -8.77
CA ALA A 770 -8.70 1.99 -7.31
C ALA A 770 -10.07 1.55 -6.76
N GLU A 771 -11.16 1.82 -7.46
CA GLU A 771 -12.52 1.45 -7.02
C GLU A 771 -12.92 -0.01 -7.32
N VAL A 772 -12.19 -0.73 -8.18
CA VAL A 772 -12.57 -2.08 -8.65
C VAL A 772 -11.53 -3.15 -8.27
N ALA A 773 -10.23 -2.82 -8.31
CA ALA A 773 -9.17 -3.74 -7.93
C ALA A 773 -9.21 -4.07 -6.42
N PRO A 774 -9.00 -5.34 -6.03
CA PRO A 774 -8.89 -5.72 -4.62
C PRO A 774 -7.63 -5.12 -3.99
N ALA A 775 -7.64 -4.94 -2.67
CA ALA A 775 -6.61 -4.18 -1.95
C ALA A 775 -5.19 -4.74 -2.12
N ASP A 776 -5.05 -6.07 -2.21
CA ASP A 776 -3.78 -6.80 -2.43
C ASP A 776 -3.12 -6.52 -3.79
N ARG A 777 -3.92 -6.20 -4.82
CA ARG A 777 -3.44 -6.03 -6.21
C ARG A 777 -3.59 -4.60 -6.75
N ARG A 778 -4.32 -3.73 -6.05
CA ARG A 778 -4.59 -2.33 -6.46
C ARG A 778 -3.32 -1.58 -6.88
N GLY A 779 -2.28 -1.60 -6.03
CA GLY A 779 -1.01 -0.92 -6.33
C GLY A 779 -0.40 -1.44 -7.62
N ARG A 780 -0.19 -2.77 -7.72
CA ARG A 780 0.36 -3.43 -8.92
C ARG A 780 -0.42 -3.10 -10.21
N MET A 781 -1.74 -2.96 -10.15
CA MET A 781 -2.54 -2.58 -11.32
C MET A 781 -2.36 -1.11 -11.74
N VAL A 782 -2.28 -0.17 -10.78
CA VAL A 782 -1.95 1.24 -11.09
C VAL A 782 -0.54 1.35 -11.67
N THR A 783 0.42 0.64 -11.07
CA THR A 783 1.81 0.59 -11.54
C THR A 783 1.95 -0.01 -12.95
N LEU A 784 1.13 -1.01 -13.31
CA LEU A 784 1.08 -1.55 -14.67
C LEU A 784 0.52 -0.54 -15.69
N TYR A 785 -0.46 0.29 -15.30
CA TYR A 785 -0.95 1.38 -16.16
C TYR A 785 0.18 2.39 -16.46
N ASP A 786 0.92 2.84 -15.45
CA ASP A 786 2.05 3.78 -15.61
C ASP A 786 3.15 3.19 -16.50
N MET A 787 3.50 1.91 -16.31
CA MET A 787 4.49 1.21 -17.14
C MET A 787 4.05 1.11 -18.63
N ASN A 788 2.75 0.94 -18.87
CA ASN A 788 2.23 0.84 -20.25
C ASN A 788 2.31 2.16 -21.02
N ILE A 789 2.37 3.32 -20.34
CA ILE A 789 2.62 4.61 -21.00
C ILE A 789 3.99 4.58 -21.68
N VAL A 790 5.05 4.21 -20.95
CA VAL A 790 6.41 4.21 -21.53
C VAL A 790 6.62 3.06 -22.52
N PHE A 791 5.95 1.92 -22.31
CA PHE A 791 5.90 0.86 -23.33
C PHE A 791 5.21 1.33 -24.64
N GLY A 792 4.14 2.13 -24.54
CA GLY A 792 3.48 2.75 -25.69
C GLY A 792 4.39 3.69 -26.47
N GLN A 793 5.21 4.48 -25.77
CA GLN A 793 6.23 5.35 -26.38
C GLN A 793 7.24 4.52 -27.19
N VAL A 794 7.85 3.49 -26.58
CA VAL A 794 8.81 2.59 -27.24
C VAL A 794 8.21 1.94 -28.49
N VAL A 795 6.97 1.45 -28.43
CA VAL A 795 6.30 0.84 -29.59
C VAL A 795 6.04 1.88 -30.69
N ALA A 796 5.66 3.11 -30.35
CA ALA A 796 5.51 4.18 -31.33
C ALA A 796 6.86 4.58 -31.98
N GLY A 797 7.95 4.61 -31.21
CA GLY A 797 9.30 4.81 -31.72
C GLY A 797 9.72 3.73 -32.72
N VAL A 798 9.46 2.46 -32.42
CA VAL A 798 9.72 1.32 -33.32
C VAL A 798 8.83 1.36 -34.56
N VAL A 799 7.54 1.67 -34.43
CA VAL A 799 6.61 1.80 -35.57
C VAL A 799 7.01 2.95 -36.50
N ASN A 800 7.41 4.10 -35.95
CA ASN A 800 8.02 5.18 -36.74
C ASN A 800 9.31 4.75 -37.42
N GLY A 801 10.22 4.07 -36.70
CA GLY A 801 11.47 3.53 -37.25
C GLY A 801 11.23 2.60 -38.44
N ALA A 802 10.29 1.66 -38.33
CA ALA A 802 9.90 0.75 -39.41
C ALA A 802 9.24 1.48 -40.60
N ALA A 803 8.38 2.46 -40.33
CA ALA A 803 7.70 3.24 -41.37
C ALA A 803 8.66 4.01 -42.30
N LEU A 804 9.87 4.37 -41.83
CA LEU A 804 10.94 4.97 -42.64
C LEU A 804 11.51 4.06 -43.75
N TYR A 805 11.13 2.78 -43.78
CA TYR A 805 11.51 1.84 -44.83
C TYR A 805 10.35 1.55 -45.80
N ALA A 806 9.11 1.90 -45.45
CA ALA A 806 7.92 1.61 -46.24
C ALA A 806 7.69 2.63 -47.37
N ASN A 807 7.48 3.92 -47.06
CA ASN A 807 7.35 4.95 -48.09
C ASN A 807 7.39 6.41 -47.56
N ARG A 808 7.46 7.39 -48.47
CA ARG A 808 7.22 8.81 -48.14
C ARG A 808 5.72 9.00 -47.80
N GLY A 809 5.43 9.68 -46.70
CA GLY A 809 4.06 9.92 -46.23
C GLY A 809 3.51 8.90 -45.23
N ALA A 810 4.32 7.90 -44.83
CA ALA A 810 3.91 6.86 -43.87
C ALA A 810 3.53 7.38 -42.47
N TRP A 811 3.83 8.64 -42.13
CA TRP A 811 3.40 9.28 -40.87
C TRP A 811 1.87 9.23 -40.66
N ARG A 812 1.08 9.26 -41.75
CA ARG A 812 -0.38 9.11 -41.69
C ARG A 812 -0.79 7.74 -41.15
N PHE A 813 -0.07 6.69 -41.55
CA PHE A 813 -0.27 5.35 -41.03
C PHE A 813 0.20 5.24 -39.58
N THR A 814 1.38 5.78 -39.23
CA THR A 814 1.89 5.65 -37.85
C THR A 814 1.02 6.39 -36.84
N MET A 815 0.61 7.63 -37.12
CA MET A 815 -0.33 8.37 -36.27
C MET A 815 -1.74 7.73 -36.28
N GLY A 816 -2.24 7.31 -37.44
CA GLY A 816 -3.56 6.69 -37.58
C GLY A 816 -3.69 5.32 -36.89
N ALA A 817 -2.59 4.57 -36.76
CA ALA A 817 -2.58 3.24 -36.16
C ALA A 817 -3.04 3.22 -34.68
N ALA A 818 -3.02 4.36 -33.98
CA ALA A 818 -3.59 4.50 -32.64
C ALA A 818 -5.09 4.16 -32.57
N ALA A 819 -5.82 4.23 -33.68
CA ALA A 819 -7.23 3.85 -33.75
C ALA A 819 -7.47 2.36 -33.39
N LEU A 820 -6.55 1.46 -33.75
CA LEU A 820 -6.71 0.01 -33.51
C LEU A 820 -6.76 -0.34 -32.01
N PRO A 821 -5.76 0.01 -31.17
CA PRO A 821 -5.85 -0.21 -29.73
C PRO A 821 -7.01 0.56 -29.06
N ALA A 822 -7.42 1.72 -29.60
CA ALA A 822 -8.58 2.46 -29.10
C ALA A 822 -9.91 1.72 -29.33
N ILE A 823 -10.10 1.13 -30.52
CA ILE A 823 -11.25 0.28 -30.84
C ILE A 823 -11.26 -0.97 -29.96
N ILE A 824 -10.11 -1.63 -29.77
CA ILE A 824 -9.98 -2.81 -28.91
C ILE A 824 -10.34 -2.46 -27.46
N GLN A 825 -9.81 -1.36 -26.93
CA GLN A 825 -10.16 -0.86 -25.59
C GLN A 825 -11.67 -0.58 -25.48
N GLY A 826 -12.27 0.10 -26.46
CA GLY A 826 -13.70 0.36 -26.50
C GLY A 826 -14.51 -0.94 -26.43
N GLY A 827 -14.15 -1.95 -27.21
CA GLY A 827 -14.78 -3.28 -27.16
C GLY A 827 -14.67 -3.96 -25.80
N LEU A 828 -13.50 -3.95 -25.17
CA LEU A 828 -13.31 -4.53 -23.82
C LEU A 828 -14.12 -3.77 -22.75
N LEU A 829 -14.18 -2.44 -22.84
CA LEU A 829 -14.99 -1.59 -21.97
C LEU A 829 -16.52 -1.79 -22.16
N LEU A 830 -16.98 -2.43 -23.24
CA LEU A 830 -18.39 -2.82 -23.36
C LEU A 830 -18.76 -4.05 -22.52
N GLY A 831 -17.79 -4.94 -22.25
CA GLY A 831 -17.99 -6.16 -21.44
C GLY A 831 -17.85 -5.97 -19.93
N LEU A 832 -17.15 -4.91 -19.49
CA LEU A 832 -16.83 -4.69 -18.08
C LEU A 832 -18.02 -4.14 -17.26
N PRO A 833 -18.11 -4.44 -15.95
CA PRO A 833 -19.04 -3.76 -15.06
C PRO A 833 -18.62 -2.30 -14.79
N GLU A 834 -19.55 -1.48 -14.32
CA GLU A 834 -19.26 -0.15 -13.77
C GLU A 834 -18.78 -0.27 -12.30
N SER A 835 -18.11 0.76 -11.78
CA SER A 835 -17.59 0.82 -10.42
C SER A 835 -18.67 0.50 -9.36
N PRO A 836 -18.47 -0.50 -8.48
CA PRO A 836 -19.41 -0.80 -7.39
C PRO A 836 -19.65 0.40 -6.47
N ARG A 837 -18.59 1.19 -6.20
CA ARG A 837 -18.69 2.42 -5.39
C ARG A 837 -19.52 3.49 -6.08
N TRP A 838 -19.40 3.66 -7.41
CA TRP A 838 -20.27 4.57 -8.15
C TRP A 838 -21.73 4.12 -8.10
N LEU A 839 -21.98 2.83 -8.33
CA LEU A 839 -23.32 2.25 -8.32
C LEU A 839 -24.02 2.43 -6.97
N LEU A 840 -23.31 2.24 -5.84
CA LEU A 840 -23.81 2.55 -4.50
C LEU A 840 -24.06 4.06 -4.28
N HIS A 841 -23.16 4.94 -4.75
CA HIS A 841 -23.34 6.38 -4.67
C HIS A 841 -24.60 6.84 -5.45
N ALA A 842 -24.86 6.22 -6.60
CA ALA A 842 -26.05 6.37 -7.44
C ALA A 842 -27.29 5.58 -6.97
N GLY A 843 -27.23 4.90 -5.83
CA GLY A 843 -28.36 4.17 -5.22
C GLY A 843 -28.70 2.81 -5.86
N ARG A 844 -27.91 2.32 -6.81
CA ARG A 844 -28.14 1.07 -7.56
C ARG A 844 -27.48 -0.11 -6.85
N ARG A 845 -28.00 -0.50 -5.68
CA ARG A 845 -27.41 -1.53 -4.80
C ARG A 845 -27.21 -2.88 -5.50
N ASP A 846 -28.22 -3.39 -6.19
CA ASP A 846 -28.17 -4.72 -6.81
C ASP A 846 -27.14 -4.80 -7.93
N ALA A 847 -27.04 -3.72 -8.73
CA ALA A 847 -26.01 -3.58 -9.76
C ALA A 847 -24.59 -3.52 -9.16
N ALA A 848 -24.41 -2.90 -7.97
CA ALA A 848 -23.13 -2.88 -7.28
C ALA A 848 -22.74 -4.27 -6.76
N ILE A 849 -23.71 -5.03 -6.24
CA ILE A 849 -23.54 -6.44 -5.84
C ILE A 849 -23.12 -7.29 -7.04
N ASP A 850 -23.78 -7.15 -8.19
CA ASP A 850 -23.44 -7.93 -9.39
C ASP A 850 -22.11 -7.49 -10.02
N ALA A 851 -21.74 -6.22 -9.92
CA ALA A 851 -20.40 -5.74 -10.28
C ALA A 851 -19.32 -6.37 -9.38
N LEU A 852 -19.52 -6.40 -8.07
CA LEU A 852 -18.62 -7.07 -7.11
C LEU A 852 -18.50 -8.56 -7.41
N LYS A 853 -19.61 -9.30 -7.57
CA LYS A 853 -19.61 -10.72 -7.96
C LYS A 853 -18.76 -10.94 -9.21
N ARG A 854 -19.02 -10.21 -10.31
CA ARG A 854 -18.30 -10.38 -11.59
C ARG A 854 -16.79 -10.16 -11.44
N VAL A 855 -16.35 -9.24 -10.59
CA VAL A 855 -14.92 -8.91 -10.39
C VAL A 855 -14.23 -9.83 -9.38
N ARG A 856 -14.97 -10.39 -8.41
CA ARG A 856 -14.44 -11.26 -7.34
C ARG A 856 -14.53 -12.76 -7.64
N VAL A 857 -15.37 -13.21 -8.57
CA VAL A 857 -15.42 -14.61 -9.02
C VAL A 857 -14.13 -14.99 -9.75
N SER A 858 -13.24 -15.69 -9.03
CA SER A 858 -12.17 -16.53 -9.59
C SER A 858 -12.69 -17.97 -9.71
N GLY A 859 -12.12 -18.77 -10.61
CA GLY A 859 -12.71 -20.04 -11.10
C GLY A 859 -13.06 -21.07 -10.02
N ASP A 860 -14.21 -21.75 -10.20
CA ASP A 860 -14.79 -22.89 -9.46
C ASP A 860 -14.87 -22.84 -7.93
N ARG A 861 -14.35 -21.80 -7.26
CA ARG A 861 -14.59 -21.56 -5.84
C ARG A 861 -15.93 -20.86 -5.68
N ALA A 862 -16.89 -21.59 -5.10
CA ALA A 862 -18.20 -21.06 -4.76
C ALA A 862 -18.09 -19.73 -3.97
N VAL A 863 -18.90 -18.74 -4.35
CA VAL A 863 -18.93 -17.44 -3.68
C VAL A 863 -19.40 -17.64 -2.24
N VAL A 864 -18.49 -17.49 -1.27
CA VAL A 864 -18.84 -17.39 0.15
C VAL A 864 -19.71 -16.13 0.31
N PRO A 865 -21.03 -16.22 0.60
CA PRO A 865 -21.92 -15.07 0.48
C PRO A 865 -21.54 -13.93 1.44
N GLY A 866 -21.03 -14.29 2.62
CA GLY A 866 -20.54 -13.35 3.62
C GLY A 866 -19.40 -12.44 3.15
N ALA A 867 -18.50 -12.91 2.29
CA ALA A 867 -17.33 -12.13 1.86
C ALA A 867 -17.71 -10.95 0.94
N VAL A 868 -18.65 -11.17 0.03
CA VAL A 868 -19.21 -10.10 -0.81
C VAL A 868 -20.07 -9.17 0.03
N ALA A 869 -20.83 -9.70 1.00
CA ALA A 869 -21.63 -8.89 1.92
C ALA A 869 -20.76 -7.98 2.82
N SER A 870 -19.63 -8.47 3.35
CA SER A 870 -18.71 -7.67 4.16
C SER A 870 -17.99 -6.59 3.35
N GLU A 871 -17.55 -6.90 2.12
CA GLU A 871 -16.96 -5.88 1.24
C GLU A 871 -17.99 -4.82 0.82
N LEU A 872 -19.23 -5.23 0.52
CA LEU A 872 -20.33 -4.31 0.24
C LEU A 872 -20.63 -3.41 1.44
N ALA A 873 -20.75 -3.97 2.65
CA ALA A 873 -21.01 -3.22 3.88
C ALA A 873 -19.89 -2.21 4.19
N ALA A 874 -18.62 -2.55 3.96
CA ALA A 874 -17.50 -1.63 4.10
C ALA A 874 -17.58 -0.46 3.09
N ILE A 875 -17.93 -0.73 1.83
CA ILE A 875 -18.11 0.33 0.81
C ILE A 875 -19.35 1.18 1.12
N GLU A 876 -20.44 0.59 1.61
CA GLU A 876 -21.64 1.31 2.03
C GLU A 876 -21.39 2.23 3.23
N LEU A 877 -20.62 1.78 4.24
CA LEU A 877 -20.19 2.60 5.38
C LEU A 877 -19.30 3.77 4.94
N LEU A 878 -18.41 3.57 3.97
CA LEU A 878 -17.64 4.66 3.38
C LEU A 878 -18.57 5.65 2.64
N VAL A 879 -19.52 5.17 1.84
CA VAL A 879 -20.48 6.01 1.11
C VAL A 879 -21.47 6.73 2.06
N SER A 880 -21.82 6.16 3.23
CA SER A 880 -22.62 6.84 4.24
C SER A 880 -21.82 7.97 4.90
N LYS A 881 -20.59 7.69 5.36
CA LYS A 881 -19.67 8.72 5.88
C LYS A 881 -19.45 9.87 4.89
N GLU A 882 -19.31 9.60 3.59
CA GLU A 882 -19.20 10.66 2.57
C GLU A 882 -20.50 11.47 2.40
N ARG A 883 -21.68 10.84 2.54
CA ARG A 883 -22.98 11.53 2.51
C ARG A 883 -23.22 12.34 3.78
N GLU A 884 -22.79 11.85 4.93
CA GLU A 884 -22.86 12.52 6.23
C GLU A 884 -21.92 13.73 6.29
N ALA A 885 -20.66 13.58 5.86
CA ALA A 885 -19.72 14.69 5.73
C ALA A 885 -20.26 15.79 4.79
N ARG A 886 -20.82 15.43 3.64
CA ARG A 886 -21.49 16.39 2.74
C ARG A 886 -22.75 17.03 3.34
N ARG A 887 -23.46 16.36 4.25
CA ARG A 887 -24.61 16.92 4.99
C ARG A 887 -24.17 17.88 6.09
N ALA A 888 -23.13 17.54 6.86
CA ALA A 888 -22.53 18.43 7.84
C ALA A 888 -22.02 19.73 7.18
N GLU A 889 -21.30 19.60 6.05
CA GLU A 889 -20.87 20.75 5.21
C GLU A 889 -22.03 21.58 4.64
N MET A 890 -23.29 21.12 4.68
CA MET A 890 -24.49 21.89 4.30
C MET A 890 -25.25 22.50 5.48
N ILE A 891 -25.00 22.06 6.72
CA ILE A 891 -25.69 22.54 7.92
C ILE A 891 -24.94 23.73 8.55
N ASP A 892 -23.60 23.71 8.48
CA ASP A 892 -22.72 24.71 9.08
C ASP A 892 -22.76 26.08 8.35
N SER A 893 -22.99 26.09 7.04
CA SER A 893 -23.04 27.32 6.23
C SER A 893 -24.39 28.06 6.28
N LYS A 894 -24.79 28.54 7.47
CA LYS A 894 -25.94 29.46 7.62
C LYS A 894 -25.58 30.95 7.46
N PHE A 895 -24.30 31.28 7.30
CA PHE A 895 -23.83 32.62 6.93
C PHE A 895 -23.26 32.63 5.49
N PHE A 896 -23.54 33.74 4.79
CA PHE A 896 -23.10 34.08 3.44
C PHE A 896 -23.72 33.35 2.22
N PHE A 897 -23.81 34.08 1.11
CA PHE A 897 -24.86 33.94 0.09
C PHE A 897 -24.35 33.32 -1.23
N SER A 898 -25.16 32.44 -1.83
CA SER A 898 -25.17 32.09 -3.27
C SER A 898 -23.86 31.72 -4.00
N TRP A 899 -22.98 30.90 -3.41
CA TRP A 899 -21.87 30.23 -4.13
C TRP A 899 -21.65 28.75 -3.75
N HIS A 900 -22.55 28.16 -2.96
CA HIS A 900 -22.22 27.00 -2.11
C HIS A 900 -22.34 25.60 -2.73
N ASN A 901 -23.00 25.43 -3.88
CA ASN A 901 -23.21 24.13 -4.53
C ASN A 901 -22.07 23.67 -5.46
N ASN A 902 -20.99 24.44 -5.60
CA ASN A 902 -19.91 24.12 -6.54
C ASN A 902 -18.91 23.09 -5.96
N PRO A 903 -18.77 21.87 -6.51
CA PRO A 903 -17.85 20.85 -5.99
C PRO A 903 -16.38 21.27 -6.00
N TRP A 904 -16.00 22.16 -6.91
CA TRP A 904 -14.64 22.71 -6.99
C TRP A 904 -14.31 23.60 -5.79
N ALA A 905 -15.28 24.34 -5.26
CA ALA A 905 -15.09 25.16 -4.06
C ALA A 905 -14.84 24.29 -2.81
N ALA A 906 -15.44 23.10 -2.73
CA ALA A 906 -15.26 22.17 -1.61
C ALA A 906 -13.81 21.64 -1.47
N VAL A 907 -13.02 21.67 -2.55
CA VAL A 907 -11.57 21.37 -2.53
C VAL A 907 -10.78 22.46 -1.81
N ALA A 908 -11.21 23.72 -1.90
CA ALA A 908 -10.51 24.87 -1.31
C ALA A 908 -10.93 25.20 0.14
N ARG A 909 -12.05 24.63 0.64
CA ARG A 909 -12.62 24.95 1.97
C ARG A 909 -11.60 24.83 3.12
N THR A 910 -11.14 23.63 3.42
CA THR A 910 -10.30 23.38 4.61
C THR A 910 -8.81 23.67 4.35
N PRO A 911 -8.03 24.08 5.36
CA PRO A 911 -6.58 24.25 5.21
C PRO A 911 -5.87 22.93 4.87
N ALA A 912 -6.37 21.78 5.35
CA ALA A 912 -5.82 20.47 5.01
C ALA A 912 -6.00 20.13 3.53
N ARG A 913 -7.22 20.26 2.98
CA ARG A 913 -7.49 20.02 1.54
C ARG A 913 -6.66 20.94 0.65
N ARG A 914 -6.49 22.22 1.03
CA ARG A 914 -5.60 23.17 0.33
C ARG A 914 -4.14 22.75 0.32
N ARG A 915 -3.60 22.21 1.43
CA ARG A 915 -2.21 21.73 1.51
C ARG A 915 -1.99 20.45 0.70
N ALA A 916 -2.91 19.50 0.77
CA ALA A 916 -2.89 18.28 -0.06
C ALA A 916 -2.94 18.62 -1.56
N LEU A 917 -3.84 19.53 -1.96
CA LEU A 917 -3.91 20.05 -3.32
C LEU A 917 -2.60 20.73 -3.74
N ALA A 918 -2.02 21.57 -2.89
CA ALA A 918 -0.76 22.25 -3.20
C ALA A 918 0.39 21.26 -3.47
N VAL A 919 0.51 20.18 -2.69
CA VAL A 919 1.51 19.11 -2.94
C VAL A 919 1.22 18.37 -4.25
N GLY A 920 -0.04 18.02 -4.53
CA GLY A 920 -0.41 17.31 -5.77
C GLY A 920 -0.19 18.14 -7.04
N VAL A 921 -0.54 19.44 -6.98
CA VAL A 921 -0.26 20.39 -8.06
C VAL A 921 1.25 20.62 -8.21
N ALA A 922 1.99 20.79 -7.10
CA ALA A 922 3.42 21.05 -7.17
C ALA A 922 4.20 19.88 -7.79
N ILE A 923 3.96 18.62 -7.40
CA ILE A 923 4.69 17.49 -8.00
C ILE A 923 4.35 17.31 -9.49
N MET A 924 3.10 17.56 -9.90
CA MET A 924 2.66 17.58 -11.29
C MET A 924 3.34 18.71 -12.10
N VAL A 925 3.50 19.89 -11.50
CA VAL A 925 4.22 21.04 -12.11
C VAL A 925 5.71 20.74 -12.24
N VAL A 926 6.36 20.19 -11.21
CA VAL A 926 7.79 19.82 -11.27
C VAL A 926 8.04 18.72 -12.30
N GLN A 927 7.14 17.73 -12.38
CA GLN A 927 7.19 16.69 -13.42
C GLN A 927 7.13 17.30 -14.83
N ALA A 928 6.18 18.21 -15.10
CA ALA A 928 6.04 18.84 -16.40
C ALA A 928 7.20 19.80 -16.73
N LEU A 929 7.54 20.73 -15.83
CA LEU A 929 8.57 21.75 -16.02
C LEU A 929 10.01 21.18 -16.04
N SER A 930 10.20 19.91 -15.72
CA SER A 930 11.45 19.18 -15.97
C SER A 930 11.85 19.11 -17.45
N GLY A 931 10.93 19.43 -18.37
CA GLY A 931 11.16 19.42 -19.82
C GLY A 931 10.86 18.09 -20.52
N ILE A 932 10.40 17.07 -19.78
CA ILE A 932 10.21 15.70 -20.28
C ILE A 932 9.43 15.66 -21.61
N ASN A 933 8.30 16.36 -21.68
CA ASN A 933 7.44 16.32 -22.86
C ASN A 933 8.03 17.08 -24.06
N ALA A 934 8.94 18.04 -23.87
CA ALA A 934 9.71 18.58 -24.99
C ALA A 934 10.66 17.53 -25.59
N ILE A 935 11.34 16.77 -24.73
CA ILE A 935 12.26 15.69 -25.16
C ILE A 935 11.48 14.53 -25.79
N MET A 936 10.26 14.24 -25.33
CA MET A 936 9.37 13.27 -25.98
C MET A 936 8.91 13.76 -27.36
N TYR A 937 8.16 14.86 -27.44
CA TYR A 937 7.55 15.31 -28.70
C TYR A 937 8.57 15.76 -29.77
N TYR A 938 9.77 16.19 -29.36
CA TYR A 938 10.81 16.70 -30.25
C TYR A 938 12.14 15.93 -30.18
N GLY A 939 12.19 14.76 -29.54
CA GLY A 939 13.40 13.94 -29.36
C GLY A 939 14.15 13.62 -30.65
N ALA A 940 13.45 13.20 -31.71
CA ALA A 940 14.08 13.02 -33.01
C ALA A 940 14.61 14.35 -33.59
N SER A 941 13.91 15.47 -33.40
CA SER A 941 14.38 16.80 -33.82
C SER A 941 15.64 17.24 -33.07
N ILE A 942 15.76 16.96 -31.77
CA ILE A 942 16.99 17.17 -30.98
C ILE A 942 18.14 16.33 -31.57
N ALA A 943 17.89 15.05 -31.87
CA ALA A 943 18.86 14.19 -32.53
C ALA A 943 19.27 14.69 -33.94
N ARG A 944 18.35 15.32 -34.69
CA ARG A 944 18.65 16.00 -35.97
C ARG A 944 19.54 17.24 -35.79
N GLN A 945 19.36 18.01 -34.72
CA GLN A 945 20.20 19.20 -34.41
C GLN A 945 21.65 18.80 -34.10
N VAL A 946 21.87 17.68 -33.42
CA VAL A 946 23.21 17.08 -33.18
C VAL A 946 23.87 16.55 -34.47
N GLY A 947 23.17 16.61 -35.61
CA GLY A 947 23.72 16.29 -36.94
C GLY A 947 23.38 14.88 -37.46
N LEU A 948 22.65 14.06 -36.69
CA LEU A 948 22.30 12.71 -37.14
C LEU A 948 21.38 12.73 -38.38
N LYS A 949 21.60 11.77 -39.29
CA LYS A 949 20.75 11.59 -40.48
C LYS A 949 19.35 11.14 -40.05
N ARG A 950 18.30 11.51 -40.79
CA ARG A 950 16.88 11.26 -40.43
C ARG A 950 16.59 9.85 -39.90
N LYS A 951 17.08 8.79 -40.56
CA LYS A 951 16.88 7.40 -40.09
C LYS A 951 17.53 7.14 -38.72
N GLN A 952 18.73 7.65 -38.49
CA GLN A 952 19.42 7.53 -37.19
C GLN A 952 18.69 8.34 -36.11
N ALA A 953 18.21 9.55 -36.42
CA ALA A 953 17.53 10.41 -35.46
C ALA A 953 16.22 9.80 -34.92
N VAL A 954 15.40 9.17 -35.77
CA VAL A 954 14.17 8.49 -35.34
C VAL A 954 14.46 7.23 -34.52
N TRP A 955 15.46 6.43 -34.92
CA TRP A 955 15.91 5.30 -34.09
C TRP A 955 16.53 5.76 -32.75
N THR A 956 17.15 6.95 -32.70
CA THR A 956 17.66 7.55 -31.45
C THR A 956 16.53 7.94 -30.51
N ALA A 957 15.40 8.44 -31.04
CA ALA A 957 14.19 8.67 -30.23
C ALA A 957 13.64 7.36 -29.65
N ALA A 958 13.62 6.25 -30.41
CA ALA A 958 13.23 4.95 -29.85
C ALA A 958 14.20 4.46 -28.74
N VAL A 959 15.50 4.80 -28.81
CA VAL A 959 16.47 4.52 -27.74
C VAL A 959 16.23 5.41 -26.51
N PHE A 960 15.82 6.66 -26.71
CA PHE A 960 15.39 7.58 -25.64
C PHE A 960 14.19 6.99 -24.88
N ASP A 961 13.16 6.50 -25.58
CA ASP A 961 11.98 5.86 -24.97
C ASP A 961 12.38 4.60 -24.16
N VAL A 962 13.30 3.78 -24.69
CA VAL A 962 13.81 2.57 -24.01
C VAL A 962 14.58 2.92 -22.73
N ALA A 963 15.36 4.01 -22.74
CA ALA A 963 16.06 4.48 -21.54
C ALA A 963 15.08 4.86 -20.43
N GLN A 964 13.98 5.55 -20.77
CA GLN A 964 12.91 5.85 -19.82
C GLN A 964 12.22 4.57 -19.32
N LEU A 965 11.99 3.57 -20.18
CA LEU A 965 11.36 2.30 -19.79
C LEU A 965 12.21 1.53 -18.76
N CYS A 966 13.53 1.45 -18.98
CA CYS A 966 14.47 0.89 -18.02
C CYS A 966 14.45 1.67 -16.68
N GLY A 967 14.35 2.99 -16.74
CA GLY A 967 14.16 3.84 -15.56
C GLY A 967 12.88 3.51 -14.79
N VAL A 968 11.74 3.41 -15.48
CA VAL A 968 10.45 3.06 -14.85
C VAL A 968 10.48 1.66 -14.24
N ILE A 969 11.07 0.67 -14.90
CA ILE A 969 11.23 -0.69 -14.31
C ILE A 969 12.07 -0.63 -13.02
N ALA A 970 13.13 0.18 -12.98
CA ALA A 970 13.92 0.40 -11.77
C ALA A 970 13.15 1.16 -10.67
N SER A 971 12.30 2.12 -11.04
CA SER A 971 11.38 2.82 -10.13
C SER A 971 10.42 1.84 -9.45
N ILE A 972 9.77 0.99 -10.24
CA ILE A 972 8.83 -0.04 -9.77
C ILE A 972 9.50 -0.99 -8.78
N ALA A 973 10.71 -1.47 -9.09
CA ALA A 973 11.46 -2.38 -8.23
C ALA A 973 11.93 -1.74 -6.90
N ARG A 974 11.92 -0.40 -6.79
CA ARG A 974 12.43 0.34 -5.62
C ARG A 974 11.39 1.15 -4.86
N MET A 975 10.17 1.32 -5.40
CA MET A 975 9.15 2.23 -4.86
C MET A 975 8.74 1.88 -3.42
N ASP A 976 8.61 0.59 -3.12
CA ASP A 976 8.25 0.10 -1.78
C ASP A 976 9.45 0.00 -0.83
N SER A 977 10.68 -0.18 -1.34
CA SER A 977 11.89 -0.19 -0.51
C SER A 977 12.34 1.22 -0.12
N ASP A 978 12.55 2.14 -1.08
CA ASP A 978 13.11 3.48 -0.85
C ASP A 978 12.11 4.49 -0.26
N GLY A 979 10.80 4.33 -0.53
CA GLY A 979 9.78 5.32 -0.20
C GLY A 979 9.58 6.38 -1.29
N ARG A 980 8.38 6.98 -1.33
CA ARG A 980 7.93 7.86 -2.42
C ARG A 980 8.66 9.22 -2.38
N ARG A 981 8.87 9.81 -1.20
CA ARG A 981 9.62 11.08 -1.04
C ARG A 981 11.07 10.88 -1.47
N THR A 982 11.72 9.80 -1.00
CA THR A 982 13.12 9.47 -1.32
C THR A 982 13.33 9.31 -2.83
N LEU A 983 12.44 8.55 -3.50
CA LEU A 983 12.56 8.25 -4.92
C LEU A 983 12.32 9.50 -5.79
N ALA A 984 11.34 10.34 -5.43
CA ALA A 984 11.10 11.63 -6.10
C ALA A 984 12.28 12.60 -5.97
N LEU A 985 12.88 12.71 -4.78
CA LEU A 985 14.05 13.59 -4.56
C LEU A 985 15.27 13.09 -5.33
N ARG A 986 15.63 11.80 -5.22
CA ARG A 986 16.76 11.21 -5.97
C ARG A 986 16.60 11.39 -7.48
N SER A 987 15.40 11.13 -8.01
CA SER A 987 15.08 11.31 -9.43
C SER A 987 15.19 12.78 -9.88
N THR A 988 14.62 13.72 -9.12
CA THR A 988 14.70 15.16 -9.43
C THR A 988 16.14 15.68 -9.37
N SER A 989 16.94 15.27 -8.37
CA SER A 989 18.36 15.63 -8.31
C SER A 989 19.16 15.08 -9.49
N GLY A 990 18.93 13.83 -9.89
CA GLY A 990 19.53 13.25 -11.09
C GLY A 990 19.13 13.98 -12.37
N VAL A 991 17.85 14.34 -12.51
CA VAL A 991 17.32 15.15 -13.62
C VAL A 991 18.01 16.52 -13.69
N CYS A 992 18.26 17.19 -12.56
CA CYS A 992 19.02 18.45 -12.54
C CYS A 992 20.47 18.26 -13.05
N VAL A 993 21.16 17.22 -12.59
CA VAL A 993 22.53 16.92 -13.07
C VAL A 993 22.55 16.63 -14.57
N ALA A 994 21.57 15.87 -15.07
CA ALA A 994 21.48 15.55 -16.49
C ALA A 994 21.09 16.77 -17.35
N LEU A 995 20.17 17.64 -16.89
CA LEU A 995 19.83 18.90 -17.57
C LEU A 995 21.03 19.86 -17.62
N PHE A 996 21.81 19.95 -16.54
CA PHE A 996 23.07 20.71 -16.53
C PHE A 996 24.06 20.16 -17.57
N ALA A 997 24.25 18.84 -17.63
CA ALA A 997 25.09 18.20 -18.64
C ALA A 997 24.57 18.46 -20.07
N MET A 998 23.25 18.40 -20.31
CA MET A 998 22.64 18.73 -21.60
C MET A 998 22.86 20.19 -22.01
N ALA A 999 22.71 21.14 -21.09
CA ALA A 999 22.99 22.56 -21.34
C ALA A 999 24.48 22.80 -21.64
N ALA A 1000 25.38 22.27 -20.80
CA ALA A 1000 26.82 22.41 -20.95
C ALA A 1000 27.37 21.72 -22.23
N CYS A 1001 26.74 20.63 -22.69
CA CYS A 1001 27.10 19.95 -23.93
C CYS A 1001 26.48 20.59 -25.21
N SER A 1002 25.64 21.62 -25.06
CA SER A 1002 24.91 22.29 -26.16
C SER A 1002 25.34 23.74 -26.48
N PRO A 1003 26.61 24.19 -26.34
CA PRO A 1003 26.98 25.55 -26.69
C PRO A 1003 26.91 25.78 -28.21
N PRO A 1004 26.62 27.01 -28.69
CA PRO A 1004 26.35 27.29 -30.11
C PRO A 1004 27.45 26.83 -31.09
N SER A 1005 28.69 26.74 -30.63
CA SER A 1005 29.86 26.30 -31.41
C SER A 1005 30.01 24.78 -31.56
N ALA A 1006 29.43 23.95 -30.67
CA ALA A 1006 29.76 22.52 -30.57
C ALA A 1006 28.59 21.54 -30.79
N ILE A 1007 27.33 22.01 -30.84
CA ILE A 1007 26.12 21.16 -30.95
C ILE A 1007 26.23 20.09 -32.07
N LYS A 1008 26.77 20.46 -33.24
CA LYS A 1008 26.79 19.64 -34.47
C LYS A 1008 27.66 18.37 -34.41
N THR A 1009 28.38 18.14 -33.31
CA THR A 1009 29.26 16.98 -33.10
C THR A 1009 29.17 16.40 -31.69
N SER A 1010 28.30 16.94 -30.83
CA SER A 1010 28.26 16.62 -29.41
C SER A 1010 27.44 15.36 -29.10
N ILE A 1011 28.09 14.18 -29.21
CA ILE A 1011 27.54 12.89 -28.73
C ILE A 1011 27.15 12.98 -27.24
N GLY A 1012 27.83 13.83 -26.47
CA GLY A 1012 27.51 14.12 -25.06
C GLY A 1012 26.06 14.56 -24.84
N VAL A 1013 25.45 15.32 -25.76
CA VAL A 1013 24.02 15.70 -25.65
C VAL A 1013 23.12 14.46 -25.70
N LEU A 1014 23.40 13.50 -26.59
CA LEU A 1014 22.59 12.29 -26.74
C LEU A 1014 22.73 11.36 -25.54
N LEU A 1015 23.96 11.22 -25.00
CA LEU A 1015 24.21 10.47 -23.78
C LEU A 1015 23.54 11.13 -22.56
N ALA A 1016 23.58 12.46 -22.47
CA ALA A 1016 22.90 13.20 -21.42
C ALA A 1016 21.37 13.11 -21.52
N CYS A 1017 20.78 13.09 -22.73
CA CYS A 1017 19.36 12.77 -22.93
C CYS A 1017 19.01 11.35 -22.42
N ILE A 1018 19.80 10.34 -22.77
CA ILE A 1018 19.60 8.95 -22.31
C ILE A 1018 19.65 8.87 -20.78
N PHE A 1019 20.62 9.54 -20.16
CA PHE A 1019 20.78 9.57 -18.71
C PHE A 1019 19.66 10.34 -18.02
N TYR A 1020 19.25 11.49 -18.55
CA TYR A 1020 18.07 12.27 -18.11
C TYR A 1020 16.81 11.40 -18.10
N LEU A 1021 16.55 10.66 -19.18
CA LEU A 1021 15.33 9.87 -19.35
C LEU A 1021 15.29 8.65 -18.42
N PHE A 1022 16.43 7.98 -18.25
CA PHE A 1022 16.56 6.94 -17.23
C PHE A 1022 16.30 7.48 -15.81
N LEU A 1023 16.88 8.63 -15.47
CA LEU A 1023 16.73 9.24 -14.14
C LEU A 1023 15.32 9.77 -13.89
N PHE A 1024 14.67 10.37 -14.89
CA PHE A 1024 13.25 10.76 -14.84
C PHE A 1024 12.35 9.52 -14.66
N GLY A 1025 12.60 8.45 -15.43
CA GLY A 1025 11.93 7.16 -15.30
C GLY A 1025 12.06 6.57 -13.90
N SER A 1026 13.26 6.67 -13.29
CA SER A 1026 13.60 6.08 -11.99
C SER A 1026 12.86 6.64 -10.76
N GLY A 1027 12.03 7.68 -10.92
CA GLY A 1027 11.17 8.19 -9.86
C GLY A 1027 10.04 9.09 -10.36
N LEU A 1028 10.38 10.29 -10.85
CA LEU A 1028 9.44 11.34 -11.28
C LEU A 1028 8.31 10.81 -12.19
N SER A 1029 8.65 9.92 -13.13
CA SER A 1029 7.69 9.39 -14.12
C SER A 1029 6.50 8.63 -13.52
N GLY A 1030 6.67 7.96 -12.38
CA GLY A 1030 5.60 7.14 -11.75
C GLY A 1030 5.17 7.64 -10.37
N VAL A 1031 6.11 8.18 -9.58
CA VAL A 1031 5.80 8.69 -8.23
C VAL A 1031 4.84 9.87 -8.29
N ALA A 1032 4.93 10.75 -9.30
CA ALA A 1032 4.04 11.89 -9.44
C ALA A 1032 2.57 11.47 -9.61
N TRP A 1033 2.28 10.49 -10.49
CA TRP A 1033 0.92 9.95 -10.70
C TRP A 1033 0.43 9.16 -9.50
N THR A 1034 1.27 8.27 -8.95
CA THR A 1034 0.95 7.46 -7.77
C THR A 1034 0.60 8.35 -6.58
N LEU A 1035 1.48 9.28 -6.20
CA LEU A 1035 1.30 10.20 -5.07
C LEU A 1035 0.05 11.08 -5.24
N ASN A 1036 -0.17 11.64 -6.42
CA ASN A 1036 -1.34 12.47 -6.73
C ASN A 1036 -2.67 11.69 -6.69
N SER A 1037 -2.63 10.34 -6.67
CA SER A 1037 -3.80 9.50 -6.40
C SER A 1037 -3.97 9.13 -4.91
N GLU A 1038 -2.88 9.16 -4.12
CA GLU A 1038 -2.84 8.81 -2.69
C GLU A 1038 -3.27 9.99 -1.80
N ILE A 1039 -2.70 11.17 -1.98
CA ILE A 1039 -2.74 12.28 -1.01
C ILE A 1039 -4.08 13.03 -0.89
N HIS A 1040 -4.98 12.93 -1.88
CA HIS A 1040 -6.20 13.74 -1.87
C HIS A 1040 -7.32 13.11 -1.04
N PRO A 1041 -7.96 13.87 -0.12
CA PRO A 1041 -9.05 13.38 0.71
C PRO A 1041 -10.23 12.80 -0.07
N LEU A 1042 -10.79 11.69 0.40
CA LEU A 1042 -11.70 10.82 -0.38
C LEU A 1042 -12.87 11.57 -1.03
N VAL A 1043 -13.59 12.39 -0.25
CA VAL A 1043 -14.78 13.16 -0.68
C VAL A 1043 -14.49 14.09 -1.87
N THR A 1044 -13.26 14.62 -1.92
CA THR A 1044 -12.79 15.61 -2.90
C THR A 1044 -11.84 15.05 -3.95
N ARG A 1045 -11.39 13.79 -3.82
CA ARG A 1045 -10.28 13.19 -4.58
C ARG A 1045 -10.38 13.40 -6.08
N SER A 1046 -11.53 13.09 -6.68
CA SER A 1046 -11.76 13.26 -8.12
C SER A 1046 -11.49 14.69 -8.59
N HIS A 1047 -11.99 15.70 -7.85
CA HIS A 1047 -11.87 17.12 -8.24
C HIS A 1047 -10.45 17.67 -8.01
N ALA A 1048 -9.82 17.29 -6.89
CA ALA A 1048 -8.44 17.66 -6.60
C ALA A 1048 -7.44 17.05 -7.61
N GLN A 1049 -7.62 15.76 -7.93
CA GLN A 1049 -6.82 15.06 -8.92
C GLN A 1049 -7.01 15.66 -10.32
N SER A 1050 -8.24 15.94 -10.75
CA SER A 1050 -8.48 16.60 -12.06
C SER A 1050 -7.83 17.98 -12.16
N LEU A 1051 -7.78 18.76 -11.08
CA LEU A 1051 -7.12 20.06 -11.08
C LEU A 1051 -5.61 19.90 -11.24
N ALA A 1052 -4.97 19.02 -10.46
CA ALA A 1052 -3.54 18.76 -10.56
C ALA A 1052 -3.12 18.17 -11.93
N VAL A 1053 -3.91 17.23 -12.47
CA VAL A 1053 -3.67 16.66 -13.82
C VAL A 1053 -3.89 17.72 -14.91
N SER A 1054 -4.90 18.59 -14.78
CA SER A 1054 -5.08 19.73 -15.67
C SER A 1054 -3.90 20.70 -15.63
N THR A 1055 -3.32 20.99 -14.45
CA THR A 1055 -2.14 21.86 -14.35
C THR A 1055 -0.92 21.25 -15.03
N ASN A 1056 -0.66 19.95 -14.86
CA ASN A 1056 0.36 19.23 -15.65
C ASN A 1056 0.11 19.42 -17.16
N TRP A 1057 -1.13 19.26 -17.63
CA TRP A 1057 -1.47 19.44 -19.04
C TRP A 1057 -1.34 20.88 -19.54
N ALA A 1058 -1.61 21.89 -18.69
CA ALA A 1058 -1.37 23.29 -19.00
C ALA A 1058 0.13 23.60 -19.15
N CYS A 1059 0.98 23.07 -18.26
CA CYS A 1059 2.44 23.16 -18.39
C CYS A 1059 2.92 22.45 -19.67
N ASN A 1060 2.42 21.25 -19.96
CA ASN A 1060 2.77 20.49 -21.16
C ASN A 1060 2.32 21.21 -22.46
N PHE A 1061 1.17 21.89 -22.44
CA PHE A 1061 0.72 22.74 -23.54
C PHE A 1061 1.71 23.89 -23.80
N ALA A 1062 2.04 24.67 -22.76
CA ALA A 1062 2.99 25.77 -22.89
C ALA A 1062 4.38 25.29 -23.39
N ILE A 1063 4.91 24.21 -22.81
CA ILE A 1063 6.19 23.60 -23.24
C ILE A 1063 6.11 23.18 -24.71
N SER A 1064 5.05 22.48 -25.12
CA SER A 1064 4.87 22.02 -26.51
C SER A 1064 4.80 23.16 -27.51
N TYR A 1065 4.20 24.29 -27.11
CA TYR A 1065 3.94 25.44 -27.96
C TYR A 1065 5.14 26.39 -28.11
N PHE A 1066 6.01 26.49 -27.09
CA PHE A 1066 7.15 27.42 -27.09
C PHE A 1066 8.52 26.76 -27.29
N PHE A 1067 8.68 25.45 -27.05
CA PHE A 1067 10.00 24.82 -27.02
C PHE A 1067 10.79 24.96 -28.33
N LEU A 1068 10.17 24.73 -29.48
CA LEU A 1068 10.90 24.72 -30.76
C LEU A 1068 11.31 26.14 -31.17
N SER A 1069 10.48 27.14 -30.89
CA SER A 1069 10.77 28.56 -31.02
C SER A 1069 11.95 28.98 -30.13
N VAL A 1070 11.92 28.68 -28.83
CA VAL A 1070 13.05 29.00 -27.92
C VAL A 1070 14.32 28.26 -28.33
N SER A 1071 14.22 26.97 -28.67
CA SER A 1071 15.33 26.14 -29.12
C SER A 1071 15.96 26.60 -30.44
N THR A 1072 15.23 27.34 -31.29
CA THR A 1072 15.73 27.83 -32.59
C THR A 1072 16.15 29.29 -32.58
N THR A 1073 15.62 30.13 -31.68
CA THR A 1073 16.00 31.55 -31.56
C THR A 1073 17.08 31.80 -30.50
N ALA A 1074 16.91 31.24 -29.30
CA ALA A 1074 17.87 31.37 -28.19
C ALA A 1074 18.84 30.18 -28.08
N GLY A 1075 18.48 29.04 -28.69
CA GLY A 1075 19.32 27.85 -28.78
C GLY A 1075 19.03 26.79 -27.71
N PRO A 1076 19.41 25.51 -27.94
CA PRO A 1076 19.04 24.41 -27.05
C PRO A 1076 19.56 24.54 -25.63
N ALA A 1077 20.76 25.08 -25.43
CA ALA A 1077 21.33 25.31 -24.09
C ALA A 1077 20.46 26.23 -23.24
N VAL A 1078 19.82 27.26 -23.82
CA VAL A 1078 18.92 28.16 -23.09
C VAL A 1078 17.64 27.44 -22.67
N ALA A 1079 17.07 26.62 -23.57
CA ALA A 1079 15.89 25.81 -23.26
C ALA A 1079 16.17 24.80 -22.13
N PHE A 1080 17.29 24.07 -22.18
CA PHE A 1080 17.68 23.13 -21.12
C PHE A 1080 18.06 23.84 -19.81
N SER A 1081 18.64 25.05 -19.87
CA SER A 1081 18.91 25.87 -18.67
C SER A 1081 17.63 26.37 -18.00
N ALA A 1082 16.58 26.69 -18.78
CA ALA A 1082 15.28 27.06 -18.22
C ALA A 1082 14.61 25.87 -17.50
N PHE A 1083 14.65 24.68 -18.09
CA PHE A 1083 14.19 23.45 -17.42
C PHE A 1083 15.04 23.11 -16.18
N LEU A 1084 16.35 23.36 -16.21
CA LEU A 1084 17.24 23.17 -15.05
C LEU A 1084 16.83 24.10 -13.89
N ALA A 1085 16.65 25.40 -14.16
CA ALA A 1085 16.24 26.38 -13.15
C ALA A 1085 14.88 26.01 -12.51
N ALA A 1086 13.90 25.61 -13.34
CA ALA A 1086 12.60 25.13 -12.86
C ALA A 1086 12.71 23.83 -12.06
N SER A 1087 13.59 22.90 -12.47
CA SER A 1087 13.82 21.63 -11.77
C SER A 1087 14.55 21.82 -10.44
N LEU A 1088 15.46 22.79 -10.33
CA LEU A 1088 16.14 23.14 -9.08
C LEU A 1088 15.19 23.81 -8.07
N ALA A 1089 14.36 24.76 -8.53
CA ALA A 1089 13.30 25.33 -7.71
C ALA A 1089 12.30 24.26 -7.26
N GLY A 1090 11.94 23.34 -8.16
CA GLY A 1090 11.11 22.16 -7.87
C GLY A 1090 11.73 21.22 -6.84
N LEU A 1091 13.02 20.90 -6.96
CA LEU A 1091 13.78 20.07 -6.02
C LEU A 1091 13.77 20.68 -4.62
N LEU A 1092 14.05 21.99 -4.50
CA LEU A 1092 14.01 22.71 -3.23
C LEU A 1092 12.60 22.68 -2.61
N TRP A 1093 11.56 22.91 -3.42
CA TRP A 1093 10.17 22.85 -2.95
C TRP A 1093 9.78 21.46 -2.45
N LEU A 1094 10.09 20.41 -3.22
CA LEU A 1094 9.83 19.03 -2.83
C LEU A 1094 10.63 18.64 -1.57
N PHE A 1095 11.88 19.08 -1.46
CA PHE A 1095 12.71 18.85 -0.27
C PHE A 1095 12.03 19.42 0.99
N CYS A 1096 11.53 20.65 0.93
CA CYS A 1096 10.88 21.32 2.06
C CYS A 1096 9.46 20.81 2.38
N PHE A 1097 8.67 20.39 1.39
CA PHE A 1097 7.21 20.24 1.57
C PHE A 1097 6.60 18.88 1.17
N LEU A 1098 7.33 18.00 0.48
CA LEU A 1098 6.82 16.68 0.07
C LEU A 1098 6.77 15.69 1.25
N PRO A 1099 5.60 15.19 1.71
CA PRO A 1099 5.55 14.15 2.73
C PRO A 1099 5.96 12.78 2.16
N GLU A 1100 6.46 11.89 3.01
CA GLU A 1100 6.57 10.46 2.70
C GLU A 1100 5.24 9.75 2.95
N THR A 1101 4.75 8.98 1.97
CA THR A 1101 3.46 8.25 2.03
C THR A 1101 3.61 6.75 2.25
N LYS A 1102 4.81 6.19 2.09
CA LYS A 1102 5.12 4.77 2.34
C LYS A 1102 4.57 4.32 3.70
N GLY A 1103 3.71 3.30 3.69
CA GLY A 1103 3.15 2.67 4.89
C GLY A 1103 2.04 3.43 5.61
N VAL A 1104 1.66 4.64 5.15
CA VAL A 1104 0.62 5.46 5.81
C VAL A 1104 -0.75 5.15 5.20
N SER A 1105 -1.78 4.91 6.04
CA SER A 1105 -3.14 4.74 5.53
C SER A 1105 -3.69 6.06 4.95
N LEU A 1106 -4.62 5.96 3.99
CA LEU A 1106 -5.22 7.14 3.36
C LEU A 1106 -5.89 8.07 4.39
N GLU A 1107 -6.48 7.51 5.43
CA GLU A 1107 -7.14 8.24 6.52
C GLU A 1107 -6.12 8.98 7.41
N HIS A 1108 -4.98 8.36 7.71
CA HIS A 1108 -3.87 9.04 8.41
C HIS A 1108 -3.18 10.10 7.54
N LEU A 1109 -3.24 9.99 6.21
CA LEU A 1109 -2.76 11.03 5.30
C LEU A 1109 -3.64 12.29 5.36
N GLU A 1110 -4.96 12.16 5.48
CA GLU A 1110 -5.85 13.32 5.65
C GLU A 1110 -5.49 14.11 6.93
N LEU A 1111 -5.31 13.41 8.06
CA LEU A 1111 -4.87 14.00 9.34
C LEU A 1111 -3.48 14.66 9.26
N ARG A 1112 -2.55 14.10 8.46
CA ARG A 1112 -1.18 14.66 8.34
C ARG A 1112 -1.20 16.08 7.75
N PHE A 1113 -2.09 16.35 6.80
CA PHE A 1113 -2.25 17.67 6.19
C PHE A 1113 -2.95 18.71 7.07
N GLU A 1114 -3.55 18.33 8.21
CA GLU A 1114 -4.06 19.29 9.20
C GLU A 1114 -2.94 20.10 9.86
N ARG A 1115 -1.71 19.56 9.86
CA ARG A 1115 -0.50 20.26 10.32
C ARG A 1115 0.08 21.18 9.22
N PRO A 1116 0.83 22.25 9.55
CA PRO A 1116 1.48 23.10 8.55
C PRO A 1116 2.51 22.34 7.71
N LEU A 1117 2.62 22.70 6.42
CA LEU A 1117 3.57 22.07 5.48
C LEU A 1117 5.04 22.21 5.93
N SER A 1118 5.40 23.30 6.63
CA SER A 1118 6.74 23.49 7.20
C SER A 1118 7.15 22.40 8.20
N LYS A 1119 6.19 21.69 8.82
CA LYS A 1119 6.47 20.56 9.72
C LYS A 1119 6.50 19.20 8.99
N HIS A 1120 6.33 19.14 7.67
CA HIS A 1120 6.24 17.87 6.94
C HIS A 1120 7.61 17.22 6.64
N ALA A 1121 8.65 18.01 6.36
CA ALA A 1121 10.00 17.50 6.11
C ALA A 1121 10.74 17.03 7.38
N ALA A 1122 10.34 17.50 8.56
CA ALA A 1122 10.95 17.19 9.85
C ALA A 1122 10.30 16.00 10.59
N LEU A 1123 9.24 15.41 10.04
CA LEU A 1123 8.66 14.18 10.58
C LEU A 1123 9.49 12.99 10.07
N PRO A 1124 10.10 12.16 10.95
CA PRO A 1124 10.85 10.98 10.51
C PRO A 1124 9.93 9.97 9.80
N MET A 1125 10.52 8.92 9.22
CA MET A 1125 9.73 7.75 8.86
C MET A 1125 9.01 7.27 10.12
N VAL A 1126 7.68 7.19 10.05
CA VAL A 1126 6.96 6.24 10.89
C VAL A 1126 7.40 4.88 10.38
N THR A 1127 8.30 4.22 11.11
CA THR A 1127 8.58 2.81 10.88
C THR A 1127 7.24 2.06 10.98
N PRO A 1128 6.95 1.11 10.07
CA PRO A 1128 5.98 0.09 10.43
C PRO A 1128 6.48 -0.55 11.74
N LEU A 1129 5.58 -0.85 12.67
CA LEU A 1129 5.95 -1.48 13.93
C LEU A 1129 6.63 -2.82 13.63
N ALA A 1130 7.96 -2.81 13.70
CA ALA A 1130 8.81 -3.97 13.56
C ALA A 1130 9.04 -4.56 14.95
N ASP A 1131 9.08 -5.89 15.04
CA ASP A 1131 9.33 -6.58 16.29
C ASP A 1131 10.78 -6.38 16.76
N GLU A 1132 11.01 -5.43 17.66
CA GLU A 1132 12.23 -5.34 18.47
C GLU A 1132 12.00 -5.89 19.88
N GLY A 1133 12.01 -7.21 20.01
CA GLY A 1133 12.42 -7.85 21.25
C GLY A 1133 13.94 -7.99 21.25
N GLY A 1134 14.68 -7.21 22.04
CA GLY A 1134 16.14 -7.27 21.94
C GLY A 1134 17.06 -6.35 22.75
N GLY A 1135 16.57 -5.60 23.76
CA GLY A 1135 17.39 -5.06 24.86
C GLY A 1135 18.46 -3.96 24.58
N GLY A 1136 18.42 -2.89 25.39
CA GLY A 1136 19.63 -2.13 25.75
C GLY A 1136 19.67 -0.63 25.38
N GLY A 1137 19.28 0.21 26.33
CA GLY A 1137 19.83 1.56 26.55
C GLY A 1137 19.64 2.63 25.45
N ILE A 1138 18.65 3.50 25.63
CA ILE A 1138 18.52 4.75 24.85
C ILE A 1138 19.18 5.91 25.63
N PRO A 1139 20.15 6.65 25.07
CA PRO A 1139 20.69 7.86 25.69
C PRO A 1139 19.74 9.05 25.53
N ALA A 1140 19.68 9.92 26.54
CA ALA A 1140 18.80 11.09 26.53
C ALA A 1140 19.26 12.17 25.52
N ALA A 1141 18.32 12.74 24.77
CA ALA A 1141 18.52 13.94 23.96
C ALA A 1141 17.92 15.17 24.69
N PRO A 1142 18.60 16.34 24.71
CA PRO A 1142 18.22 17.44 25.58
C PRO A 1142 17.12 18.34 24.99
N CYS A 1143 16.04 18.53 25.73
CA CYS A 1143 15.14 19.66 25.50
C CYS A 1143 15.82 20.97 25.92
N LYS A 1144 15.84 21.98 25.04
CA LYS A 1144 16.07 23.38 25.43
C LYS A 1144 14.73 24.13 25.55
N PRO A 1145 14.61 25.15 26.43
CA PRO A 1145 13.31 25.69 26.83
C PRO A 1145 12.73 26.69 25.82
N HIS A 1146 11.44 27.00 25.98
CA HIS A 1146 10.79 28.13 25.32
C HIS A 1146 11.13 29.46 26.02
N HIS A 1147 11.25 30.53 25.24
CA HIS A 1147 11.38 31.92 25.73
C HIS A 1147 10.14 32.37 26.52
N PRO A 1148 10.31 32.95 27.72
CA PRO A 1148 9.44 33.98 28.27
C PRO A 1148 9.73 35.35 27.60
N LEU A 1149 8.92 36.36 27.93
CA LEU A 1149 9.09 37.73 27.43
C LEU A 1149 10.27 38.44 28.12
N HIS A 1150 10.94 39.34 27.39
CA HIS A 1150 11.77 40.39 28.00
C HIS A 1150 10.90 41.58 28.42
N LEU A 1151 11.21 42.12 29.59
CA LEU A 1151 11.06 43.54 29.93
C LEU A 1151 12.42 44.00 30.46
N ASP A 1152 12.90 45.07 29.85
CA ASP A 1152 13.90 46.09 30.18
C ASP A 1152 14.89 45.95 31.38
N ASP A 1153 16.09 46.48 31.10
CA ASP A 1153 17.04 47.18 31.99
C ASP A 1153 18.16 46.47 32.80
N HIS A 1154 19.35 47.07 32.61
CA HIS A 1154 20.56 47.22 33.44
C HIS A 1154 21.55 46.05 33.76
N ASP A 1155 22.70 46.17 33.08
CA ASP A 1155 24.08 46.35 33.60
C ASP A 1155 24.92 45.20 34.24
N ASP A 1156 26.14 45.11 33.69
CA ASP A 1156 27.48 44.95 34.28
C ASP A 1156 27.98 43.65 34.99
N ASP A 1157 29.15 43.23 34.47
CA ASP A 1157 30.38 42.79 35.16
C ASP A 1157 30.49 41.52 36.04
N ASP A 1158 31.01 40.46 35.38
CA ASP A 1158 32.41 39.99 35.52
C ASP A 1158 32.83 38.82 36.48
N HIS A 1159 33.85 38.10 35.99
CA HIS A 1159 34.92 37.33 36.65
C HIS A 1159 34.76 35.93 37.33
N HIS A 1160 35.80 35.11 37.04
CA HIS A 1160 36.44 34.04 37.85
C HIS A 1160 35.72 32.68 38.04
N HIS A 1161 36.34 31.53 37.68
CA HIS A 1161 37.33 30.70 38.43
C HIS A 1161 36.74 30.01 39.68
N HIS A 1162 37.01 28.73 40.03
CA HIS A 1162 38.09 27.82 39.62
C HIS A 1162 37.69 26.32 39.84
N HIS A 1163 38.27 25.39 39.03
CA HIS A 1163 39.15 24.27 39.46
C HIS A 1163 38.74 23.41 40.71
N GLN A 1164 38.52 22.09 40.62
CA GLN A 1164 39.50 20.95 40.79
C GLN A 1164 38.67 19.64 41.06
N TYR A 1165 39.11 18.37 41.08
CA TYR A 1165 40.38 17.67 40.77
C TYR A 1165 40.13 16.15 40.48
N GLN A 1166 41.07 15.52 39.76
CA GLN A 1166 41.52 14.10 39.76
C GLN A 1166 40.50 12.90 39.79
N GLY A 1167 40.82 11.77 39.16
CA GLY A 1167 41.99 11.48 38.31
C GLY A 1167 42.02 10.07 37.70
N GLU A 1168 43.05 9.86 36.85
CA GLU A 1168 43.87 8.62 36.73
C GLU A 1168 43.18 7.34 36.16
N SER A 1169 43.83 6.43 35.40
CA SER A 1169 45.24 6.23 34.97
C SER A 1169 45.34 5.05 33.96
N LYS A 1170 46.23 4.92 32.95
CA LYS A 1170 47.27 5.76 32.29
C LYS A 1170 47.75 5.05 30.97
N ARG A 1171 47.82 5.77 29.83
CA ARG A 1171 48.68 5.51 28.62
C ARG A 1171 48.34 4.28 27.73
N GLY A 1172 48.76 4.17 26.46
CA GLY A 1172 49.54 5.02 25.52
C GLY A 1172 49.56 4.33 24.13
N ASP A 1173 50.15 4.78 23.01
CA ASP A 1173 50.92 5.97 22.60
C ASP A 1173 50.86 6.05 21.04
N VAL A 1174 50.58 7.18 20.33
CA VAL A 1174 51.48 8.31 19.93
C VAL A 1174 52.42 7.97 18.72
N PRO A 1175 52.71 8.88 17.73
CA PRO A 1175 52.02 10.12 17.29
C PRO A 1175 52.22 10.62 15.80
N ARG A 1176 51.86 11.90 15.51
CA ARG A 1176 52.39 12.84 14.45
C ARG A 1176 51.98 12.58 12.97
N HIS A 1177 51.82 13.55 12.04
CA HIS A 1177 51.84 15.04 12.00
C HIS A 1177 51.25 15.55 10.62
N HIS A 1178 51.16 16.83 10.17
CA HIS A 1178 51.67 18.15 10.62
C HIS A 1178 50.83 19.37 10.11
N GLN A 1179 50.77 20.44 10.91
CA GLN A 1179 50.81 21.90 10.63
C GLN A 1179 50.25 22.62 9.36
N ARG A 1180 49.49 23.72 9.67
CA ARG A 1180 49.59 25.12 9.16
C ARG A 1180 49.09 25.45 7.72
N ARG A 1181 48.71 26.70 7.37
CA ARG A 1181 48.78 28.02 8.07
C ARG A 1181 47.66 29.00 7.58
N ASN A 1182 47.40 30.02 8.39
CA ASN A 1182 47.04 31.42 8.06
C ASN A 1182 47.55 31.95 6.69
N SER A 1183 47.00 32.98 6.02
CA SER A 1183 45.79 33.85 6.19
C SER A 1183 45.75 34.86 4.99
N ASP A 1184 45.19 36.09 4.93
CA ASP A 1184 44.48 37.02 5.85
C ASP A 1184 43.73 38.14 5.08
N GLU A 1185 42.93 38.97 5.78
CA GLU A 1185 42.51 40.37 5.44
C GLU A 1185 41.72 40.67 4.11
N ASN A 1186 40.88 41.70 3.93
CA ASN A 1186 40.32 42.78 4.79
C ASN A 1186 39.05 43.43 4.16
N PHE A 1187 38.10 43.94 4.99
CA PHE A 1187 37.23 45.15 4.82
C PHE A 1187 36.32 45.35 3.57
N VAL A 1188 35.16 46.05 3.60
CA VAL A 1188 34.19 46.47 4.65
C VAL A 1188 32.89 47.00 3.98
N GLU A 1189 31.72 46.92 4.65
CA GLU A 1189 30.42 47.63 4.41
C GLU A 1189 29.79 47.56 2.97
N VAL A 1190 28.49 47.71 2.71
CA VAL A 1190 27.42 48.58 3.27
C VAL A 1190 26.07 47.84 3.34
N GLU A 1191 25.11 48.42 4.05
CA GLU A 1191 23.75 47.92 4.34
C GLU A 1191 22.78 47.73 3.15
N LEU A 1192 21.60 47.17 3.51
CA LEU A 1192 20.24 47.39 3.00
C LEU A 1192 19.62 46.44 1.94
N VAL A 1193 18.49 45.84 2.38
CA VAL A 1193 17.42 45.08 1.69
C VAL A 1193 17.75 43.62 1.32
#